data_AF-A0A8J6ATQ4-F1
#
_entry.id   AF-A0A8J6ATQ4-F1
#
_cell.length_a   1.000
_cell.length_b   1.000
_cell.length_c   1.000
_cell.angle_alpha   90.00
_cell.angle_beta   90.00
_cell.angle_gamma   90.00
#
_symmetry.space_group_name_H-M   'P 1'
#
loop_
_entity.id
_entity.type
_entity.pdbx_description
1 polymer ?
#
loop_
_entity_poly.entity_id
_entity_poly.type
_entity_poly.pdbx_seq_one_letter_code
_entity_poly.pdbx_strand_id
1 'polypeptide(L)'
;AFLSRAPACRRRAPCDAAARALLRGRQTWSLHVSCPGDCGDQARCAHPPGPGRVARAPGHRAEPVSALLPQTFTAWCNSHLRKAGTQIENIDEDFRDGLKLMLLLEVISGERLPKPERGKMRVHKINNVNKALDFIASKGVKLVSIGAEEIVDGNAKMTLGMIWTIILRFAIQDISVEETSAKEGLLLWCQRKTAPYKNVNVQNFHISWKDGLAFNALIHRHRPELIEYDKLRKDDPVTNLNNAFEVAEKYLDIPKMLDAEGEHIPLARPAPRFVGLSARNFREPARAGEDIVNTARPDEKAIMTYVSSFYHAFSGAQKVPGRARQARLAPLPNATAASRLPRSPHIVGTLRPDEKAIMTYVSCFYHAFSGAQKAETAANRICKVLAVNQENEHLMEDYEKLASDLLEWIRRTIPWLEDRVPQKTIQEMQQKLEDFRDYRRVHKPPKVQEKCQLEINFNTLQTKLRLSNRPAFMPSEGRMVSDVNNCWQHLEQAEKGYEEWLLNEIRRLERLDHLAEKFRQKASIHEAWTDGKEAMLKQRDYETATLSDIKALIRKHEAFESDLAAHQDRVEQIAAIAQELNELDYYDSHSVNTRCQKICDQWDALGSLTHSRREALEKTEKQLETIDQLHLEYAKRAAPFNNWMESAMEDLQDMFIVHTIEEIEGLISAHDQFKSTLPDADREREAILAIHKEAQRIAESNHIKLLGSNPYTTVTPQIINSKWEKVGLAVGRAGAGRGGVGRPGDTSPDVLEPPQVQQLVPKRDHALLEEQSKQQSNEHLRRQFASQANIVGPWIQTKMEVSAAWPAGPVRTAGSARAWWGPRVSEMDMDGWGAGLTARSGRSQAEIGRISIEMNGTLEDQLSHLKQYELSIVDYKPNLDLLEQQHQLIQEALIFDNKHTNYTMEHIRVGWEQLLTTIARTINEVENQILTRDAKGISQEQMQEFRASFNHFDKDHGGALGPEEFKACLISLGYDVENDRQGEAEFGRIMSVVDPNHSGLVTFQAFIDFMSRETTDTDTADQVIASFKVLAGDKNFITAEELRRELPPDQAEYCIARMAPYQGPDAVPGALDYKSFSTALYGESDL
;
A
#
# COMPACT_ATOMS: atom_id res chain seq x y z
N ALA A 1 26.53 2.83 5.41
CA ALA A 1 27.44 3.53 6.34
C ALA A 1 28.88 3.34 5.87
N PHE A 2 29.72 4.37 6.05
CA PHE A 2 31.20 4.41 5.96
C PHE A 2 32.00 3.63 4.88
N LEU A 3 32.53 4.42 3.94
CA LEU A 3 33.87 4.41 3.31
C LEU A 3 34.90 3.34 3.72
N SER A 4 35.58 2.75 2.72
CA SER A 4 37.02 2.41 2.78
C SER A 4 37.65 2.28 1.38
N ARG A 5 39.00 2.25 1.31
CA ARG A 5 39.85 2.67 0.17
C ARG A 5 40.36 1.54 -0.77
N ALA A 6 40.35 1.84 -2.07
CA ALA A 6 41.47 1.66 -3.04
C ALA A 6 41.98 0.21 -3.33
N PRO A 7 43.03 -0.03 -4.17
CA PRO A 7 42.75 -0.51 -5.53
C PRO A 7 43.57 -1.73 -6.03
N ALA A 8 43.24 -2.13 -7.28
CA ALA A 8 44.05 -2.88 -8.26
C ALA A 8 44.00 -4.44 -8.33
N CYS A 9 44.02 -4.90 -9.59
CA CYS A 9 44.39 -6.23 -10.10
C CYS A 9 43.50 -7.48 -9.78
N ARG A 10 42.75 -7.95 -10.79
CA ARG A 10 42.96 -9.29 -11.40
C ARG A 10 42.26 -9.48 -12.76
N ARG A 11 42.73 -10.49 -13.52
CA ARG A 11 42.44 -10.77 -14.94
C ARG A 11 41.24 -11.74 -15.13
N ARG A 12 40.53 -11.60 -16.26
CA ARG A 12 40.17 -12.66 -17.27
C ARG A 12 39.18 -12.05 -18.29
N ALA A 13 39.56 -11.87 -19.56
CA ALA A 13 39.51 -12.82 -20.69
C ALA A 13 38.23 -12.57 -21.56
N PRO A 14 38.09 -13.11 -22.79
CA PRO A 14 38.36 -12.31 -23.99
C PRO A 14 37.17 -12.17 -24.96
N CYS A 15 37.26 -11.20 -25.89
CA CYS A 15 36.46 -11.16 -27.13
C CYS A 15 37.37 -10.91 -28.34
N ASP A 16 37.16 -11.67 -29.41
CA ASP A 16 37.89 -11.56 -30.67
C ASP A 16 37.45 -10.37 -31.52
N ALA A 17 38.41 -9.59 -32.02
CA ALA A 17 38.25 -8.74 -33.20
C ALA A 17 39.63 -8.35 -33.78
N ALA A 18 40.13 -9.12 -34.74
CA ALA A 18 41.34 -8.76 -35.50
C ALA A 18 41.14 -9.03 -37.00
N ALA A 19 40.89 -7.97 -37.76
CA ALA A 19 40.88 -8.00 -39.21
C ALA A 19 42.14 -7.33 -39.76
N ARG A 20 42.92 -8.04 -40.60
CA ARG A 20 43.48 -7.53 -41.88
C ARG A 20 44.39 -8.54 -42.61
N ALA A 21 44.03 -8.81 -43.87
CA ALA A 21 44.89 -8.60 -45.04
C ALA A 21 46.10 -9.57 -45.30
N LEU A 22 45.96 -10.51 -46.25
CA LEU A 22 46.43 -10.38 -47.67
C LEU A 22 46.67 -11.71 -48.43
N LEU A 23 45.90 -11.87 -49.51
CA LEU A 23 46.23 -12.40 -50.86
C LEU A 23 47.32 -13.46 -51.09
N ARG A 24 46.94 -14.50 -51.86
CA ARG A 24 47.73 -14.96 -53.02
C ARG A 24 46.82 -15.24 -54.23
N GLY A 25 47.15 -14.63 -55.37
CA GLY A 25 46.61 -14.95 -56.70
C GLY A 25 47.70 -15.46 -57.63
N ARG A 26 47.33 -16.20 -58.68
CA ARG A 26 48.25 -16.67 -59.74
C ARG A 26 48.36 -15.61 -60.85
N GLN A 27 49.54 -15.42 -61.44
CA GLN A 27 49.87 -15.94 -62.79
C GLN A 27 51.19 -15.34 -63.39
N THR A 28 51.85 -16.16 -64.22
CA THR A 28 52.65 -15.85 -65.43
C THR A 28 53.95 -15.00 -65.41
N TRP A 29 55.01 -15.67 -65.93
CA TRP A 29 56.01 -15.20 -66.92
C TRP A 29 57.30 -14.43 -66.51
N SER A 30 58.40 -15.00 -67.03
CA SER A 30 59.59 -14.35 -67.62
C SER A 30 60.87 -14.06 -66.81
N LEU A 31 61.93 -14.71 -67.28
CA LEU A 31 63.31 -14.24 -67.48
C LEU A 31 64.18 -13.66 -66.33
N HIS A 32 65.22 -14.45 -66.06
CA HIS A 32 66.65 -14.08 -66.05
C HIS A 32 67.33 -13.43 -64.82
N VAL A 33 68.40 -14.15 -64.41
CA VAL A 33 69.78 -13.67 -64.20
C VAL A 33 70.26 -13.31 -62.78
N SER A 34 71.50 -13.78 -62.53
CA SER A 34 72.47 -13.42 -61.48
C SER A 34 72.39 -14.05 -60.08
N CYS A 35 73.25 -15.07 -59.91
CA CYS A 35 74.16 -15.29 -58.77
C CYS A 35 74.88 -13.97 -58.36
N PRO A 36 75.48 -13.82 -57.15
CA PRO A 36 76.35 -14.75 -56.40
C PRO A 36 75.76 -15.12 -55.01
N GLY A 37 76.38 -15.94 -54.16
CA GLY A 37 77.69 -16.63 -54.17
C GLY A 37 78.20 -16.78 -52.71
N ASP A 38 79.22 -17.62 -52.50
CA ASP A 38 79.96 -17.83 -51.25
C ASP A 38 79.22 -18.46 -50.04
N CYS A 39 79.86 -19.24 -49.16
CA CYS A 39 81.03 -20.13 -49.34
C CYS A 39 81.15 -21.08 -48.14
N GLY A 40 81.72 -22.27 -48.35
CA GLY A 40 82.28 -23.13 -47.29
C GLY A 40 81.30 -23.95 -46.42
N ASP A 41 81.70 -25.12 -45.89
CA ASP A 41 82.89 -25.89 -46.25
C ASP A 41 82.81 -27.38 -45.84
N GLN A 42 83.63 -28.21 -46.49
CA GLN A 42 84.17 -29.52 -46.04
C GLN A 42 83.23 -30.57 -45.37
N ALA A 43 82.96 -31.66 -46.10
CA ALA A 43 83.61 -32.96 -45.81
C ALA A 43 83.52 -33.97 -46.99
N ARG A 44 84.70 -34.43 -47.40
CA ARG A 44 85.03 -35.45 -48.42
C ARG A 44 84.51 -36.86 -48.08
N CYS A 45 84.61 -37.91 -48.92
CA CYS A 45 84.62 -38.15 -50.37
C CYS A 45 84.80 -39.67 -50.55
N ALA A 46 84.14 -40.30 -51.52
CA ALA A 46 84.66 -41.51 -52.18
C ALA A 46 84.09 -41.59 -53.61
N HIS A 47 84.99 -41.61 -54.60
CA HIS A 47 84.74 -41.52 -56.04
C HIS A 47 85.48 -42.69 -56.74
N PRO A 48 85.41 -42.87 -58.07
CA PRO A 48 84.48 -43.70 -58.82
C PRO A 48 85.21 -44.99 -59.32
N PRO A 49 85.06 -45.53 -60.56
CA PRO A 49 85.46 -44.82 -61.79
C PRO A 49 84.64 -45.10 -63.08
N GLY A 50 84.76 -44.16 -64.03
CA GLY A 50 84.49 -44.38 -65.47
C GLY A 50 85.76 -44.79 -66.25
N PRO A 51 85.69 -44.97 -67.58
CA PRO A 51 86.63 -45.83 -68.32
C PRO A 51 87.99 -45.19 -68.66
N GLY A 52 89.06 -45.97 -68.47
CA GLY A 52 90.42 -45.67 -68.92
C GLY A 52 90.77 -46.27 -70.28
N ARG A 53 91.63 -45.58 -71.05
CA ARG A 53 92.06 -45.97 -72.41
C ARG A 53 92.93 -47.23 -72.41
N VAL A 54 92.71 -48.12 -73.39
CA VAL A 54 93.56 -49.31 -73.65
C VAL A 54 94.67 -48.96 -74.65
N ALA A 55 95.87 -49.46 -74.39
CA ALA A 55 97.06 -49.27 -75.23
C ALA A 55 97.01 -50.09 -76.54
N ARG A 56 97.89 -49.75 -77.50
CA ARG A 56 97.94 -50.36 -78.84
C ARG A 56 98.94 -51.52 -78.92
N ALA A 57 98.50 -52.63 -79.54
CA ALA A 57 99.33 -53.67 -80.21
C ALA A 57 100.16 -54.60 -79.27
N PRO A 58 100.55 -55.83 -79.66
CA PRO A 58 100.73 -56.36 -81.02
C PRO A 58 99.58 -57.26 -81.54
N GLY A 59 99.54 -57.45 -82.87
CA GLY A 59 98.59 -58.36 -83.50
C GLY A 59 99.07 -59.80 -83.50
N HIS A 60 98.16 -60.74 -83.21
CA HIS A 60 98.36 -62.16 -83.48
C HIS A 60 97.20 -62.74 -84.30
N ARG A 61 97.60 -63.50 -85.32
CA ARG A 61 96.88 -64.39 -86.24
C ARG A 61 95.41 -64.70 -85.91
N ALA A 62 94.56 -64.61 -86.94
CA ALA A 62 93.23 -65.19 -86.92
C ALA A 62 93.30 -66.71 -86.73
N GLU A 63 92.58 -67.23 -85.73
CA GLU A 63 92.33 -68.67 -85.61
C GLU A 63 91.36 -69.15 -86.71
N PRO A 64 91.53 -70.37 -87.25
CA PRO A 64 90.58 -70.94 -88.18
C PRO A 64 89.24 -71.21 -87.45
N VAL A 65 88.13 -70.86 -88.10
CA VAL A 65 86.78 -71.14 -87.58
C VAL A 65 86.63 -72.65 -87.39
N SER A 66 86.34 -73.08 -86.17
CA SER A 66 86.10 -74.48 -85.82
C SER A 66 84.84 -74.96 -86.54
N ALA A 67 85.00 -75.86 -87.53
CA ALA A 67 83.91 -76.32 -88.39
C ALA A 67 82.90 -77.28 -87.71
N LEU A 68 82.84 -77.27 -86.36
CA LEU A 68 81.83 -77.96 -85.54
C LEU A 68 80.61 -77.07 -85.24
N LEU A 69 80.76 -75.75 -85.07
CA LEU A 69 79.60 -74.87 -84.77
C LEU A 69 78.49 -74.91 -85.81
N PRO A 70 78.77 -74.92 -87.14
CA PRO A 70 77.70 -74.91 -88.13
C PRO A 70 76.78 -76.11 -87.98
N GLN A 71 77.32 -77.29 -87.68
CA GLN A 71 76.56 -78.52 -87.48
C GLN A 71 75.66 -78.43 -86.25
N THR A 72 76.22 -78.09 -85.07
CA THR A 72 75.43 -77.97 -83.83
C THR A 72 74.35 -76.89 -83.92
N PHE A 73 74.64 -75.74 -84.54
CA PHE A 73 73.65 -74.69 -84.71
C PHE A 73 72.56 -75.07 -85.73
N THR A 74 72.91 -75.77 -86.81
CA THR A 74 71.94 -76.31 -87.78
C THR A 74 71.00 -77.30 -87.09
N ALA A 75 71.55 -78.25 -86.33
CA ALA A 75 70.78 -79.24 -85.58
C ALA A 75 69.89 -78.59 -84.50
N TRP A 76 70.39 -77.58 -83.78
CA TRP A 76 69.59 -76.81 -82.83
C TRP A 76 68.42 -76.10 -83.50
N CYS A 77 68.67 -75.38 -84.60
CA CYS A 77 67.60 -74.73 -85.38
C CYS A 77 66.56 -75.76 -85.86
N ASN A 78 66.99 -76.91 -86.37
CA ASN A 78 66.10 -77.99 -86.81
C ASN A 78 65.28 -78.60 -85.66
N SER A 79 65.84 -78.67 -84.44
CA SER A 79 65.11 -79.14 -83.24
C SER A 79 63.85 -78.32 -82.92
N HIS A 80 63.87 -77.04 -83.29
CA HIS A 80 62.75 -76.11 -83.17
C HIS A 80 61.92 -76.07 -84.46
N LEU A 81 62.55 -75.92 -85.63
CA LEU A 81 61.85 -75.82 -86.92
C LEU A 81 61.05 -77.09 -87.29
N ARG A 82 61.46 -78.28 -86.83
CA ARG A 82 60.66 -79.52 -86.98
C ARG A 82 59.25 -79.39 -86.38
N LYS A 83 59.08 -78.60 -85.32
CA LYS A 83 57.77 -78.32 -84.69
C LYS A 83 56.85 -77.47 -85.57
N ALA A 84 57.43 -76.75 -86.53
CA ALA A 84 56.71 -76.00 -87.58
C ALA A 84 56.71 -76.71 -88.95
N GLY A 85 57.22 -77.95 -89.02
CA GLY A 85 57.22 -78.76 -90.25
C GLY A 85 58.24 -78.32 -91.33
N THR A 86 59.35 -77.68 -90.94
CA THR A 86 60.43 -77.29 -91.88
C THR A 86 61.81 -77.61 -91.31
N GLN A 87 62.83 -77.57 -92.15
CA GLN A 87 64.24 -77.78 -91.78
C GLN A 87 65.19 -76.91 -92.62
N ILE A 88 66.42 -76.80 -92.15
CA ILE A 88 67.57 -76.24 -92.86
C ILE A 88 68.62 -77.33 -93.10
N GLU A 89 69.25 -77.28 -94.28
CA GLU A 89 70.34 -78.16 -94.69
C GLU A 89 71.68 -77.41 -94.64
N ASN A 90 71.68 -76.13 -95.02
CA ASN A 90 72.87 -75.27 -94.99
C ASN A 90 72.55 -73.94 -94.30
N ILE A 91 73.05 -73.76 -93.07
CA ILE A 91 72.80 -72.58 -92.22
C ILE A 91 73.18 -71.25 -92.88
N ASP A 92 74.20 -71.25 -93.74
CA ASP A 92 74.72 -70.05 -94.41
C ASP A 92 73.88 -69.66 -95.65
N GLU A 93 73.06 -70.57 -96.17
CA GLU A 93 72.21 -70.35 -97.35
C GLU A 93 70.72 -70.25 -97.01
N ASP A 94 70.23 -71.10 -96.12
CA ASP A 94 68.82 -71.25 -95.78
C ASP A 94 68.23 -70.08 -95.00
N PHE A 95 69.06 -69.30 -94.29
CA PHE A 95 68.61 -68.09 -93.58
C PHE A 95 68.69 -66.82 -94.42
N ARG A 96 69.28 -66.87 -95.63
CA ARG A 96 69.50 -65.69 -96.49
C ARG A 96 68.22 -65.05 -97.00
N ASP A 97 67.05 -65.69 -96.92
CA ASP A 97 65.76 -65.12 -97.31
C ASP A 97 64.95 -64.52 -96.14
N GLY A 98 65.44 -64.69 -94.90
CA GLY A 98 64.79 -64.28 -93.66
C GLY A 98 63.56 -65.10 -93.26
N LEU A 99 62.98 -65.94 -94.13
CA LEU A 99 61.72 -66.65 -93.89
C LEU A 99 61.87 -67.71 -92.80
N LYS A 100 62.88 -68.58 -92.93
CA LYS A 100 63.15 -69.63 -91.94
C LYS A 100 63.64 -69.04 -90.61
N LEU A 101 64.31 -67.88 -90.65
CA LEU A 101 64.76 -67.15 -89.46
C LEU A 101 63.57 -66.55 -88.68
N MET A 102 62.65 -65.86 -89.36
CA MET A 102 61.45 -65.33 -88.73
C MET A 102 60.59 -66.44 -88.12
N LEU A 103 60.43 -67.57 -88.81
CA LEU A 103 59.69 -68.72 -88.30
C LEU A 103 60.37 -69.37 -87.08
N LEU A 104 61.71 -69.46 -87.07
CA LEU A 104 62.46 -69.90 -85.89
C LEU A 104 62.17 -68.99 -84.68
N LEU A 105 62.17 -67.66 -84.87
CA LEU A 105 61.87 -66.69 -83.82
C LEU A 105 60.44 -66.81 -83.29
N GLU A 106 59.44 -67.05 -84.15
CA GLU A 106 58.06 -67.32 -83.69
C GLU A 106 58.00 -68.60 -82.84
N VAL A 107 58.68 -69.66 -83.25
CA VAL A 107 58.64 -70.96 -82.56
C VAL A 107 59.34 -70.94 -81.21
N ILE A 108 60.45 -70.21 -81.06
CA ILE A 108 61.17 -70.12 -79.77
C ILE A 108 60.54 -69.13 -78.79
N SER A 109 59.89 -68.07 -79.28
CA SER A 109 59.27 -67.05 -78.43
C SER A 109 57.80 -67.32 -78.10
N GLY A 110 57.09 -68.06 -78.96
CA GLY A 110 55.63 -68.22 -78.89
C GLY A 110 54.84 -67.00 -79.39
N GLU A 111 55.51 -65.93 -79.80
CA GLU A 111 54.90 -64.71 -80.33
C GLU A 111 54.84 -64.74 -81.87
N ARG A 112 53.94 -63.94 -82.46
CA ARG A 112 53.83 -63.79 -83.92
C ARG A 112 54.61 -62.57 -84.40
N LEU A 113 55.44 -62.76 -85.41
CA LEU A 113 56.20 -61.70 -86.05
C LEU A 113 55.35 -61.02 -87.15
N PRO A 114 55.74 -59.83 -87.63
CA PRO A 114 55.12 -59.19 -88.80
C PRO A 114 55.15 -60.11 -90.03
N LYS A 115 54.15 -60.00 -90.91
CA LYS A 115 54.06 -60.89 -92.09
C LYS A 115 55.31 -60.78 -92.99
N PRO A 116 55.91 -61.91 -93.41
CA PRO A 116 57.07 -61.89 -94.29
C PRO A 116 56.70 -61.55 -95.75
N GLU A 117 57.65 -60.93 -96.45
CA GLU A 117 57.58 -60.66 -97.89
C GLU A 117 58.06 -61.89 -98.67
N ARG A 118 57.27 -62.34 -99.65
CA ARG A 118 57.52 -63.56 -100.43
C ARG A 118 58.26 -63.33 -101.76
N GLY A 119 58.76 -62.12 -102.01
CA GLY A 119 59.39 -61.75 -103.27
C GLY A 119 60.84 -62.27 -103.40
N LYS A 120 61.26 -62.61 -104.62
CA LYS A 120 62.60 -63.21 -104.87
C LYS A 120 63.77 -62.21 -104.85
N MET A 121 63.50 -60.91 -104.99
CA MET A 121 64.54 -59.85 -105.02
C MET A 121 65.28 -59.69 -103.68
N ARG A 122 66.56 -59.32 -103.72
CA ARG A 122 67.43 -59.10 -102.53
C ARG A 122 66.81 -58.15 -101.49
N VAL A 123 66.09 -57.10 -101.92
CA VAL A 123 65.43 -56.15 -101.01
C VAL A 123 64.38 -56.81 -100.09
N HIS A 124 63.54 -57.72 -100.61
CA HIS A 124 62.54 -58.42 -99.80
C HIS A 124 63.20 -59.34 -98.75
N LYS A 125 64.34 -59.96 -99.11
CA LYS A 125 65.14 -60.78 -98.21
C LYS A 125 65.71 -59.93 -97.06
N ILE A 126 66.26 -58.75 -97.38
CA ILE A 126 66.75 -57.79 -96.38
C ILE A 126 65.61 -57.33 -95.46
N ASN A 127 64.44 -57.01 -96.00
CA ASN A 127 63.27 -56.63 -95.18
C ASN A 127 62.82 -57.73 -94.22
N ASN A 128 62.85 -59.01 -94.64
CA ASN A 128 62.54 -60.14 -93.76
C ASN A 128 63.60 -60.32 -92.66
N VAL A 129 64.88 -60.23 -93.00
CA VAL A 129 65.95 -60.30 -92.00
C VAL A 129 65.90 -59.12 -91.03
N ASN A 130 65.65 -57.89 -91.50
CA ASN A 130 65.46 -56.73 -90.63
C ASN A 130 64.32 -56.96 -89.61
N LYS A 131 63.14 -57.42 -90.05
CA LYS A 131 62.03 -57.77 -89.14
C LYS A 131 62.42 -58.80 -88.08
N ALA A 132 63.30 -59.75 -88.43
CA ALA A 132 63.85 -60.72 -87.49
C ALA A 132 64.86 -60.09 -86.50
N LEU A 133 65.79 -59.25 -86.99
CA LEU A 133 66.79 -58.56 -86.18
C LEU A 133 66.15 -57.54 -85.23
N ASP A 134 65.15 -56.78 -85.67
CA ASP A 134 64.36 -55.85 -84.86
C ASP A 134 63.66 -56.58 -83.70
N PHE A 135 63.07 -57.75 -83.99
CA PHE A 135 62.47 -58.60 -82.96
C PHE A 135 63.52 -59.08 -81.95
N ILE A 136 64.68 -59.56 -82.42
CA ILE A 136 65.79 -59.99 -81.55
C ILE A 136 66.29 -58.84 -80.65
N ALA A 137 66.45 -57.64 -81.20
CA ALA A 137 66.82 -56.44 -80.45
C ALA A 137 65.77 -56.09 -79.38
N SER A 138 64.47 -56.17 -79.72
CA SER A 138 63.36 -55.90 -78.78
C SER A 138 63.34 -56.85 -77.57
N LYS A 139 63.91 -58.05 -77.69
CA LYS A 139 64.04 -59.03 -76.59
C LYS A 139 65.31 -58.84 -75.75
N GLY A 140 66.03 -57.72 -75.94
CA GLY A 140 67.16 -57.30 -75.10
C GLY A 140 68.53 -57.78 -75.60
N VAL A 141 68.64 -58.24 -76.85
CA VAL A 141 69.90 -58.70 -77.44
C VAL A 141 70.67 -57.54 -78.06
N LYS A 142 71.94 -57.37 -77.67
CA LYS A 142 72.83 -56.38 -78.28
C LYS A 142 73.46 -56.93 -79.56
N LEU A 143 72.86 -56.62 -80.70
CA LEU A 143 73.37 -56.96 -82.04
C LEU A 143 74.53 -56.03 -82.43
N VAL A 144 75.73 -56.31 -81.91
CA VAL A 144 76.95 -55.57 -82.26
C VAL A 144 77.55 -56.18 -83.54
N SER A 145 77.73 -55.34 -84.57
CA SER A 145 78.37 -55.71 -85.85
C SER A 145 77.63 -56.77 -86.70
N ILE A 146 76.32 -56.96 -86.51
CA ILE A 146 75.48 -57.84 -87.34
C ILE A 146 74.42 -56.97 -88.04
N GLY A 147 74.51 -56.85 -89.36
CA GLY A 147 73.51 -56.19 -90.22
C GLY A 147 72.72 -57.20 -91.07
N ALA A 148 71.56 -56.81 -91.60
CA ALA A 148 70.74 -57.70 -92.42
C ALA A 148 71.39 -58.04 -93.77
N GLU A 149 72.19 -57.12 -94.32
CA GLU A 149 72.96 -57.31 -95.55
C GLU A 149 73.93 -58.49 -95.42
N GLU A 150 74.66 -58.58 -94.32
CA GLU A 150 75.64 -59.64 -94.04
C GLU A 150 74.99 -61.04 -94.05
N ILE A 151 73.77 -61.15 -93.52
CA ILE A 151 73.00 -62.42 -93.50
C ILE A 151 72.48 -62.75 -94.90
N VAL A 152 71.93 -61.78 -95.62
CA VAL A 152 71.40 -61.99 -96.99
C VAL A 152 72.52 -62.28 -98.00
N ASP A 153 73.70 -61.71 -97.79
CA ASP A 153 74.88 -61.93 -98.63
C ASP A 153 75.66 -63.21 -98.27
N GLY A 154 75.25 -63.91 -97.20
CA GLY A 154 75.75 -65.26 -96.86
C GLY A 154 77.07 -65.23 -96.09
N ASN A 155 77.31 -64.21 -95.27
CA ASN A 155 78.48 -64.16 -94.39
C ASN A 155 78.31 -65.18 -93.26
N ALA A 156 78.93 -66.35 -93.41
CA ALA A 156 78.86 -67.45 -92.45
C ALA A 156 79.23 -67.03 -91.02
N LYS A 157 80.24 -66.19 -90.85
CA LYS A 157 80.69 -65.73 -89.53
C LYS A 157 79.62 -64.88 -88.83
N MET A 158 78.93 -64.01 -89.58
CA MET A 158 77.86 -63.17 -89.03
C MET A 158 76.57 -63.98 -88.80
N THR A 159 76.26 -64.93 -89.67
CA THR A 159 75.11 -65.83 -89.54
C THR A 159 75.23 -66.73 -88.31
N LEU A 160 76.38 -67.37 -88.10
CA LEU A 160 76.68 -68.12 -86.88
C LEU A 160 76.72 -67.21 -85.64
N GLY A 161 77.22 -65.98 -85.77
CA GLY A 161 77.20 -64.97 -84.71
C GLY A 161 75.78 -64.62 -84.24
N MET A 162 74.87 -64.39 -85.18
CA MET A 162 73.45 -64.12 -84.95
C MET A 162 72.76 -65.31 -84.29
N ILE A 163 72.91 -66.52 -84.83
CA ILE A 163 72.30 -67.73 -84.28
C ILE A 163 72.82 -68.02 -82.86
N TRP A 164 74.11 -67.78 -82.59
CA TRP A 164 74.64 -67.82 -81.22
C TRP A 164 73.96 -66.83 -80.27
N THR A 165 73.73 -65.57 -80.69
CA THR A 165 73.03 -64.60 -79.82
C THR A 165 71.57 -64.98 -79.55
N ILE A 166 70.90 -65.62 -80.50
CA ILE A 166 69.56 -66.17 -80.33
C ILE A 166 69.58 -67.34 -79.34
N ILE A 167 70.46 -68.33 -79.52
CA ILE A 167 70.63 -69.46 -78.59
C ILE A 167 70.94 -68.95 -77.18
N LEU A 168 71.92 -68.03 -77.06
CA LEU A 168 72.30 -67.44 -75.79
C LEU A 168 71.09 -66.77 -75.12
N ARG A 169 70.31 -65.96 -75.84
CA ARG A 169 69.17 -65.25 -75.25
C ARG A 169 68.01 -66.16 -74.86
N PHE A 170 67.60 -67.07 -75.73
CA PHE A 170 66.34 -67.82 -75.60
C PHE A 170 66.50 -69.21 -74.97
N ALA A 171 67.72 -69.78 -74.95
CA ALA A 171 67.98 -71.11 -74.40
C ALA A 171 69.01 -71.12 -73.26
N ILE A 172 69.72 -70.02 -72.98
CA ILE A 172 70.71 -69.98 -71.89
C ILE A 172 70.40 -68.84 -70.91
N GLN A 173 70.14 -67.62 -71.36
CA GLN A 173 70.12 -66.41 -70.53
C GLN A 173 69.03 -66.39 -69.44
N ASP A 174 67.92 -67.10 -69.64
CA ASP A 174 66.85 -67.23 -68.64
C ASP A 174 67.12 -68.33 -67.59
N ILE A 175 68.29 -68.97 -67.62
CA ILE A 175 68.75 -69.93 -66.61
C ILE A 175 69.35 -69.14 -65.44
N SER A 176 68.60 -68.96 -64.35
CA SER A 176 69.13 -68.47 -63.08
C SER A 176 69.15 -69.59 -62.03
N VAL A 177 70.33 -69.81 -61.45
CA VAL A 177 70.56 -70.71 -60.33
C VAL A 177 71.38 -69.93 -59.31
N GLU A 178 70.81 -69.67 -58.13
CA GLU A 178 71.45 -68.93 -57.03
C GLU A 178 72.03 -67.56 -57.47
N GLU A 179 71.23 -66.79 -58.22
CA GLU A 179 71.54 -65.41 -58.66
C GLU A 179 72.81 -65.23 -59.53
N THR A 180 73.46 -66.33 -59.92
CA THR A 180 74.63 -66.31 -60.81
C THR A 180 74.28 -65.97 -62.26
N SER A 181 75.27 -65.50 -63.04
CA SER A 181 75.04 -65.22 -64.46
C SER A 181 74.71 -66.50 -65.22
N ALA A 182 73.92 -66.43 -66.29
CA ALA A 182 73.31 -67.63 -66.87
C ALA A 182 74.28 -68.71 -67.37
N LYS A 183 75.49 -68.33 -67.81
CA LYS A 183 76.57 -69.28 -68.14
C LYS A 183 77.10 -69.97 -66.88
N GLU A 184 77.29 -69.23 -65.81
CA GLU A 184 77.76 -69.73 -64.51
C GLU A 184 76.68 -70.57 -63.83
N GLY A 185 75.41 -70.18 -63.90
CA GLY A 185 74.27 -70.94 -63.37
C GLY A 185 74.08 -72.27 -64.09
N LEU A 186 74.26 -72.32 -65.42
CA LEU A 186 74.27 -73.57 -66.18
C LEU A 186 75.49 -74.44 -65.79
N LEU A 187 76.67 -73.85 -65.58
CA LEU A 187 77.88 -74.57 -65.16
C LEU A 187 77.74 -75.15 -63.74
N LEU A 188 77.24 -74.34 -62.80
CA LEU A 188 76.97 -74.70 -61.42
C LEU A 188 75.90 -75.79 -61.33
N TRP A 189 74.86 -75.73 -62.17
CA TRP A 189 73.89 -76.81 -62.31
C TRP A 189 74.57 -78.11 -62.76
N CYS A 190 75.42 -78.06 -63.79
CA CYS A 190 76.17 -79.24 -64.24
C CYS A 190 77.01 -79.81 -63.10
N GLN A 191 77.83 -78.97 -62.46
CA GLN A 191 78.69 -79.33 -61.34
C GLN A 191 77.92 -79.99 -60.20
N ARG A 192 76.81 -79.41 -59.74
CA ARG A 192 75.99 -79.99 -58.66
C ARG A 192 75.33 -81.30 -59.04
N LYS A 193 74.94 -81.50 -60.30
CA LYS A 193 74.36 -82.76 -60.77
C LYS A 193 75.42 -83.85 -60.96
N THR A 194 76.63 -83.50 -61.41
CA THR A 194 77.73 -84.46 -61.61
C THR A 194 78.62 -84.67 -60.38
N ALA A 195 78.54 -83.83 -59.33
CA ALA A 195 79.39 -83.93 -58.13
C ALA A 195 79.43 -85.32 -57.44
N PRO A 196 78.35 -86.15 -57.43
CA PRO A 196 78.41 -87.49 -56.86
C PRO A 196 79.24 -88.51 -57.68
N TYR A 197 79.59 -88.20 -58.93
CA TYR A 197 80.21 -89.16 -59.85
C TYR A 197 81.72 -89.10 -59.79
N LYS A 198 82.33 -90.23 -59.42
CA LYS A 198 83.78 -90.40 -59.48
C LYS A 198 84.25 -90.29 -60.93
N ASN A 199 85.43 -89.69 -61.14
CA ASN A 199 86.06 -89.42 -62.44
C ASN A 199 85.43 -88.29 -63.29
N VAL A 200 84.33 -87.65 -62.88
CA VAL A 200 83.75 -86.48 -63.57
C VAL A 200 84.10 -85.18 -62.84
N ASN A 201 84.71 -84.23 -63.55
CA ASN A 201 85.02 -82.90 -63.03
C ASN A 201 84.71 -81.81 -64.07
N VAL A 202 83.55 -81.17 -63.92
CA VAL A 202 83.05 -80.16 -64.86
C VAL A 202 83.51 -78.76 -64.43
N GLN A 203 84.55 -78.23 -65.09
CA GLN A 203 85.11 -76.90 -64.80
C GLN A 203 84.87 -75.88 -65.92
N ASN A 204 84.58 -76.34 -67.13
CA ASN A 204 84.38 -75.52 -68.32
C ASN A 204 83.48 -76.25 -69.33
N PHE A 205 82.99 -75.55 -70.33
CA PHE A 205 82.23 -76.14 -71.44
C PHE A 205 83.10 -76.53 -72.64
N HIS A 206 84.38 -76.90 -72.44
CA HIS A 206 85.23 -77.38 -73.54
C HIS A 206 85.95 -78.71 -73.24
N ILE A 207 86.91 -78.72 -72.33
CA ILE A 207 87.78 -79.88 -72.08
C ILE A 207 87.11 -80.87 -71.12
N SER A 208 86.34 -80.39 -70.13
CA SER A 208 85.64 -81.23 -69.14
C SER A 208 84.58 -82.19 -69.71
N TRP A 209 84.22 -82.06 -70.98
CA TRP A 209 83.19 -82.89 -71.64
C TRP A 209 83.79 -83.86 -72.66
N LYS A 210 85.11 -83.81 -72.89
CA LYS A 210 85.80 -84.54 -73.97
C LYS A 210 85.83 -86.05 -73.77
N ASP A 211 85.73 -86.53 -72.52
CA ASP A 211 85.69 -87.97 -72.20
C ASP A 211 84.27 -88.58 -72.24
N GLY A 212 83.24 -87.77 -72.52
CA GLY A 212 81.84 -88.19 -72.59
C GLY A 212 81.20 -88.54 -71.24
N LEU A 213 81.98 -88.73 -70.17
CA LEU A 213 81.48 -89.17 -68.86
C LEU A 213 80.55 -88.14 -68.20
N ALA A 214 80.76 -86.85 -68.47
CA ALA A 214 79.93 -85.76 -67.97
C ALA A 214 78.49 -85.77 -68.54
N PHE A 215 78.33 -86.07 -69.84
CA PHE A 215 76.99 -86.20 -70.46
C PHE A 215 76.22 -87.39 -69.89
N ASN A 216 76.87 -88.55 -69.80
CA ASN A 216 76.29 -89.77 -69.20
C ASN A 216 75.90 -89.55 -67.73
N ALA A 217 76.73 -88.83 -66.96
CA ALA A 217 76.46 -88.54 -65.55
C ALA A 217 75.25 -87.62 -65.35
N LEU A 218 75.07 -86.61 -66.23
CA LEU A 218 73.87 -85.77 -66.21
C LEU A 218 72.59 -86.56 -66.50
N ILE A 219 72.62 -87.43 -67.51
CA ILE A 219 71.47 -88.29 -67.85
C ILE A 219 71.19 -89.22 -66.67
N HIS A 220 72.16 -90.00 -66.20
CA HIS A 220 71.99 -90.93 -65.08
C HIS A 220 71.53 -90.23 -63.78
N ARG A 221 71.93 -88.97 -63.53
CA ARG A 221 71.51 -88.24 -62.31
C ARG A 221 70.02 -87.94 -62.28
N HIS A 222 69.42 -87.72 -63.45
CA HIS A 222 68.02 -87.37 -63.63
C HIS A 222 67.15 -88.57 -64.04
N ARG A 223 67.76 -89.56 -64.69
CA ARG A 223 67.17 -90.74 -65.33
C ARG A 223 68.12 -91.92 -65.19
N PRO A 224 68.30 -92.48 -63.99
CA PRO A 224 69.24 -93.59 -63.76
C PRO A 224 68.86 -94.84 -64.55
N GLU A 225 67.59 -95.01 -64.92
CA GLU A 225 67.08 -96.14 -65.70
C GLU A 225 67.59 -96.19 -67.16
N LEU A 226 68.24 -95.12 -67.65
CA LEU A 226 68.62 -94.99 -69.06
C LEU A 226 70.11 -95.22 -69.36
N ILE A 227 70.98 -95.27 -68.34
CA ILE A 227 72.45 -95.32 -68.51
C ILE A 227 73.06 -96.27 -67.47
N GLU A 228 73.73 -97.33 -67.91
CA GLU A 228 74.53 -98.18 -67.01
C GLU A 228 75.90 -97.56 -66.73
N TYR A 229 75.96 -96.63 -65.78
CA TYR A 229 77.14 -95.77 -65.59
C TYR A 229 78.42 -96.55 -65.23
N ASP A 230 78.31 -97.64 -64.46
CA ASP A 230 79.46 -98.44 -64.00
C ASP A 230 80.20 -99.20 -65.12
N LYS A 231 79.59 -99.33 -66.31
CA LYS A 231 80.23 -99.94 -67.49
C LYS A 231 81.09 -98.94 -68.29
N LEU A 232 80.90 -97.64 -68.08
CA LEU A 232 81.59 -96.59 -68.84
C LEU A 232 83.03 -96.40 -68.34
N ARG A 233 83.97 -96.18 -69.26
CA ARG A 233 85.38 -95.98 -68.93
C ARG A 233 85.95 -94.74 -69.60
N LYS A 234 86.92 -94.08 -68.95
CA LYS A 234 87.46 -92.80 -69.40
C LYS A 234 88.34 -92.89 -70.65
N ASP A 235 88.91 -94.07 -70.90
CA ASP A 235 89.76 -94.41 -72.04
C ASP A 235 88.99 -94.59 -73.36
N ASP A 236 87.66 -94.74 -73.32
CA ASP A 236 86.80 -94.81 -74.52
C ASP A 236 85.84 -93.61 -74.62
N PRO A 237 86.33 -92.43 -75.05
CA PRO A 237 85.51 -91.23 -75.18
C PRO A 237 84.45 -91.33 -76.29
N VAL A 238 84.70 -92.13 -77.34
CA VAL A 238 83.81 -92.26 -78.49
C VAL A 238 82.52 -92.98 -78.09
N THR A 239 82.66 -94.16 -77.48
CA THR A 239 81.50 -94.95 -77.03
C THR A 239 80.71 -94.19 -75.96
N ASN A 240 81.38 -93.51 -75.03
CA ASN A 240 80.72 -92.68 -74.02
C ASN A 240 79.87 -91.57 -74.66
N LEU A 241 80.42 -90.83 -75.63
CA LEU A 241 79.70 -89.74 -76.31
C LEU A 241 78.51 -90.27 -77.11
N ASN A 242 78.70 -91.30 -77.93
CA ASN A 242 77.64 -91.90 -78.73
C ASN A 242 76.49 -92.44 -77.84
N ASN A 243 76.81 -93.14 -76.75
CA ASN A 243 75.81 -93.64 -75.80
C ASN A 243 74.94 -92.52 -75.21
N ALA A 244 75.57 -91.43 -74.73
CA ALA A 244 74.83 -90.30 -74.19
C ALA A 244 73.94 -89.63 -75.24
N PHE A 245 74.44 -89.46 -76.47
CA PHE A 245 73.71 -88.78 -77.54
C PHE A 245 72.54 -89.64 -78.08
N GLU A 246 72.70 -90.96 -78.14
CA GLU A 246 71.63 -91.90 -78.51
C GLU A 246 70.52 -91.99 -77.46
N VAL A 247 70.90 -92.08 -76.19
CA VAL A 247 69.93 -92.10 -75.09
C VAL A 247 69.17 -90.78 -75.01
N ALA A 248 69.84 -89.65 -75.23
CA ALA A 248 69.21 -88.33 -75.26
C ALA A 248 68.21 -88.17 -76.43
N GLU A 249 68.56 -88.65 -77.62
CA GLU A 249 67.67 -88.58 -78.79
C GLU A 249 66.47 -89.52 -78.64
N LYS A 250 66.71 -90.78 -78.26
CA LYS A 250 65.67 -91.82 -78.23
C LYS A 250 64.68 -91.66 -77.08
N TYR A 251 65.12 -91.21 -75.90
CA TYR A 251 64.30 -91.20 -74.67
C TYR A 251 64.02 -89.81 -74.10
N LEU A 252 64.81 -88.78 -74.46
CA LEU A 252 64.62 -87.41 -73.96
C LEU A 252 64.15 -86.44 -75.06
N ASP A 253 64.03 -86.89 -76.32
CA ASP A 253 63.71 -86.06 -77.50
C ASP A 253 64.68 -84.86 -77.69
N ILE A 254 65.93 -85.03 -77.25
CA ILE A 254 67.03 -84.09 -77.47
C ILE A 254 67.83 -84.59 -78.68
N PRO A 255 67.72 -83.96 -79.86
CA PRO A 255 68.33 -84.50 -81.09
C PRO A 255 69.86 -84.51 -81.00
N LYS A 256 70.52 -85.42 -81.71
CA LYS A 256 71.99 -85.41 -81.82
C LYS A 256 72.45 -84.10 -82.49
N MET A 257 73.22 -83.28 -81.77
CA MET A 257 73.80 -82.01 -82.29
C MET A 257 75.33 -82.01 -82.29
N LEU A 258 75.95 -83.13 -81.90
CA LEU A 258 77.39 -83.32 -81.75
C LEU A 258 77.72 -84.74 -82.21
N ASP A 259 78.74 -84.90 -83.05
CA ASP A 259 79.17 -86.19 -83.57
C ASP A 259 80.46 -86.67 -82.89
N ALA A 260 80.54 -87.96 -82.58
CA ALA A 260 81.73 -88.56 -81.96
C ALA A 260 82.81 -88.97 -82.99
N GLU A 261 82.41 -89.39 -84.20
CA GLU A 261 83.29 -89.85 -85.29
C GLU A 261 82.92 -89.24 -86.66
N GLY A 262 83.77 -89.47 -87.66
CA GLY A 262 83.53 -89.11 -89.05
C GLY A 262 83.53 -90.34 -89.95
N GLU A 263 82.34 -90.78 -90.38
CA GLU A 263 82.23 -92.02 -91.14
C GLU A 263 82.77 -91.93 -92.57
N HIS A 264 83.51 -92.97 -92.92
CA HIS A 264 84.00 -93.26 -94.25
C HIS A 264 83.03 -94.25 -94.91
N ILE A 265 82.12 -93.79 -95.78
CA ILE A 265 81.11 -94.68 -96.39
C ILE A 265 81.72 -95.47 -97.58
N PRO A 266 81.72 -96.82 -97.55
CA PRO A 266 82.05 -97.64 -98.72
C PRO A 266 80.89 -97.67 -99.73
N LEU A 267 81.22 -97.89 -101.00
CA LEU A 267 80.28 -97.97 -102.13
C LEU A 267 79.10 -98.93 -101.89
N ALA A 268 77.86 -98.44 -102.07
CA ALA A 268 76.65 -99.26 -102.00
C ALA A 268 75.77 -99.12 -103.26
N ARG A 269 75.63 -100.22 -104.01
CA ARG A 269 74.54 -100.54 -104.95
C ARG A 269 74.51 -102.06 -105.17
N PRO A 270 73.36 -102.69 -105.47
CA PRO A 270 71.99 -102.28 -105.18
C PRO A 270 71.06 -103.44 -104.71
N ALA A 271 69.77 -103.12 -104.49
CA ALA A 271 68.60 -104.04 -104.54
C ALA A 271 68.42 -105.02 -103.34
N PRO A 272 67.24 -105.68 -103.17
CA PRO A 272 66.01 -105.63 -103.99
C PRO A 272 64.71 -105.23 -103.25
N ARG A 273 63.60 -105.31 -103.99
CA ARG A 273 62.22 -104.97 -103.61
C ARG A 273 61.37 -106.26 -103.65
N PHE A 274 60.41 -106.44 -102.71
CA PHE A 274 59.41 -107.54 -102.67
C PHE A 274 59.99 -108.98 -102.51
N VAL A 275 59.30 -110.05 -102.07
CA VAL A 275 57.90 -110.40 -101.72
C VAL A 275 57.98 -111.24 -100.41
N GLY A 276 57.21 -111.07 -99.33
CA GLY A 276 55.84 -111.57 -99.10
C GLY A 276 55.69 -113.12 -99.08
N LEU A 277 55.44 -113.73 -97.90
CA LEU A 277 54.48 -114.85 -97.68
C LEU A 277 54.45 -115.42 -96.23
N SER A 278 53.30 -115.20 -95.57
CA SER A 278 52.52 -116.10 -94.67
C SER A 278 53.14 -117.03 -93.59
N ALA A 279 52.51 -116.93 -92.40
CA ALA A 279 51.95 -118.04 -91.58
C ALA A 279 52.62 -118.49 -90.25
N ARG A 280 51.87 -118.17 -89.17
CA ARG A 280 51.48 -119.03 -88.02
C ARG A 280 52.41 -119.29 -86.82
N ASN A 281 51.89 -118.83 -85.67
CA ASN A 281 51.73 -119.51 -84.37
C ASN A 281 52.98 -120.04 -83.61
N PHE A 282 53.17 -119.58 -82.36
CA PHE A 282 52.69 -120.30 -81.16
C PHE A 282 52.84 -119.48 -79.83
N ARG A 283 51.87 -119.66 -78.91
CA ARG A 283 51.81 -119.50 -77.42
C ARG A 283 52.82 -118.58 -76.67
N GLU A 284 52.47 -117.65 -75.75
CA GLU A 284 51.69 -117.72 -74.48
C GLU A 284 52.19 -118.80 -73.45
N PRO A 285 51.86 -118.79 -72.12
CA PRO A 285 51.10 -117.83 -71.28
C PRO A 285 51.60 -117.61 -69.82
N ALA A 286 50.75 -116.99 -68.98
CA ALA A 286 50.40 -117.29 -67.55
C ALA A 286 50.66 -116.17 -66.51
N ARG A 287 49.93 -116.00 -65.38
CA ARG A 287 48.58 -116.39 -64.82
C ARG A 287 48.37 -115.49 -63.55
N ALA A 288 47.22 -114.91 -63.19
CA ALA A 288 45.92 -115.44 -62.67
C ALA A 288 45.85 -115.75 -61.14
N GLY A 289 44.72 -115.39 -60.51
CA GLY A 289 44.30 -115.66 -59.10
C GLY A 289 44.35 -114.43 -58.15
N GLU A 290 43.60 -114.32 -57.03
CA GLU A 290 42.36 -115.02 -56.58
C GLU A 290 41.72 -114.28 -55.34
N ASP A 291 40.51 -114.65 -54.89
CA ASP A 291 39.67 -113.97 -53.86
C ASP A 291 39.86 -114.49 -52.40
N ILE A 292 39.30 -113.79 -51.36
CA ILE A 292 38.35 -114.32 -50.31
C ILE A 292 38.15 -113.43 -49.01
N VAL A 293 36.90 -112.98 -48.81
CA VAL A 293 36.04 -112.91 -47.57
C VAL A 293 36.33 -112.00 -46.33
N ASN A 294 35.41 -111.02 -46.15
CA ASN A 294 34.72 -110.47 -44.95
C ASN A 294 35.41 -110.22 -43.57
N THR A 295 35.32 -108.97 -43.07
CA THR A 295 34.66 -108.61 -41.77
C THR A 295 34.34 -107.09 -41.69
N ALA A 296 33.78 -106.61 -40.57
CA ALA A 296 32.96 -105.39 -40.50
C ALA A 296 33.69 -104.02 -40.38
N ARG A 297 32.95 -102.99 -40.82
CA ARG A 297 33.15 -101.51 -40.82
C ARG A 297 33.72 -100.90 -39.50
N PRO A 298 34.35 -99.69 -39.52
CA PRO A 298 33.97 -98.56 -40.40
C PRO A 298 35.05 -97.72 -41.10
N ASP A 299 34.53 -96.94 -42.04
CA ASP A 299 35.09 -95.77 -42.76
C ASP A 299 36.15 -95.95 -43.87
N GLU A 300 35.99 -95.14 -44.94
CA GLU A 300 36.77 -94.91 -46.18
C GLU A 300 35.90 -94.88 -47.46
N LYS A 301 34.72 -95.52 -47.47
CA LYS A 301 33.87 -95.57 -48.68
C LYS A 301 33.04 -94.31 -49.00
N ALA A 302 33.06 -93.29 -48.14
CA ALA A 302 32.62 -91.95 -48.52
C ALA A 302 33.65 -91.24 -49.42
N ILE A 303 34.94 -91.49 -49.20
CA ILE A 303 36.05 -90.93 -49.99
C ILE A 303 36.14 -91.60 -51.38
N MET A 304 35.67 -92.84 -51.51
CA MET A 304 35.63 -93.60 -52.76
C MET A 304 34.40 -93.37 -53.67
N THR A 305 33.54 -92.38 -53.38
CA THR A 305 32.38 -92.04 -54.25
C THR A 305 32.56 -90.71 -55.03
N TYR A 306 33.64 -89.96 -54.79
CA TYR A 306 33.93 -88.71 -55.52
C TYR A 306 35.32 -88.66 -56.21
N VAL A 307 36.12 -89.73 -56.12
CA VAL A 307 37.46 -89.83 -56.74
C VAL A 307 37.59 -91.03 -57.71
N SER A 308 36.47 -91.56 -58.22
CA SER A 308 36.46 -92.57 -59.30
C SER A 308 36.18 -91.95 -60.69
N SER A 309 36.49 -90.67 -60.87
CA SER A 309 36.45 -89.97 -62.15
C SER A 309 37.66 -89.03 -62.25
N PHE A 310 38.70 -89.50 -62.96
CA PHE A 310 39.90 -88.74 -63.40
C PHE A 310 41.08 -88.56 -62.44
N TYR A 311 41.55 -89.65 -61.80
CA TYR A 311 42.97 -89.78 -61.43
C TYR A 311 43.76 -90.75 -62.34
N HIS A 312 43.44 -90.74 -63.65
CA HIS A 312 44.39 -91.21 -64.67
C HIS A 312 45.44 -90.14 -64.93
N ALA A 313 46.41 -90.05 -64.01
CA ALA A 313 47.65 -89.35 -64.26
C ALA A 313 48.52 -90.17 -65.25
N PHE A 314 49.31 -89.46 -66.08
CA PHE A 314 50.35 -90.00 -66.97
C PHE A 314 49.91 -90.96 -68.10
N SER A 315 49.41 -90.36 -69.19
CA SER A 315 49.90 -90.72 -70.53
C SER A 315 49.98 -89.48 -71.42
N GLY A 316 50.70 -89.57 -72.53
CA GLY A 316 51.23 -88.43 -73.27
C GLY A 316 50.20 -87.53 -73.97
N ALA A 317 50.59 -86.24 -74.01
CA ALA A 317 50.35 -85.28 -75.08
C ALA A 317 48.98 -84.57 -75.25
N GLN A 318 49.14 -83.34 -75.77
CA GLN A 318 48.19 -82.51 -76.53
C GLN A 318 47.36 -81.41 -75.83
N LYS A 319 47.82 -80.18 -76.11
CA LYS A 319 47.08 -79.05 -76.74
C LYS A 319 46.12 -78.18 -75.90
N VAL A 320 46.58 -76.94 -75.80
CA VAL A 320 45.81 -75.68 -75.77
C VAL A 320 44.66 -75.65 -76.80
N PRO A 321 43.47 -75.09 -76.46
CA PRO A 321 42.51 -74.58 -77.43
C PRO A 321 42.68 -73.05 -77.61
N GLY A 322 43.38 -72.63 -78.66
CA GLY A 322 43.53 -71.21 -79.05
C GLY A 322 43.04 -70.98 -80.48
N ARG A 323 42.00 -70.16 -80.65
CA ARG A 323 41.34 -69.89 -81.95
C ARG A 323 42.31 -69.33 -83.00
N ALA A 324 42.38 -69.95 -84.18
CA ALA A 324 42.90 -69.32 -85.40
C ALA A 324 42.14 -69.83 -86.65
N ARG A 325 42.01 -68.96 -87.66
CA ARG A 325 41.17 -69.15 -88.86
C ARG A 325 41.71 -70.18 -89.85
N GLN A 326 40.79 -70.74 -90.64
CA GLN A 326 41.04 -71.56 -91.83
C GLN A 326 41.91 -70.85 -92.88
N ALA A 327 42.85 -71.58 -93.48
CA ALA A 327 43.41 -71.30 -94.81
C ALA A 327 43.86 -72.63 -95.46
N ARG A 328 43.55 -72.81 -96.76
CA ARG A 328 43.84 -74.05 -97.50
C ARG A 328 45.34 -74.18 -97.85
N LEU A 329 45.82 -75.42 -97.90
CA LEU A 329 47.11 -75.78 -98.52
C LEU A 329 46.89 -76.32 -99.95
N ALA A 330 47.89 -76.10 -100.81
CA ALA A 330 48.06 -76.72 -102.13
C ALA A 330 49.53 -77.17 -102.28
N PRO A 331 49.85 -78.16 -103.13
CA PRO A 331 51.01 -79.04 -102.91
C PRO A 331 52.35 -78.56 -103.49
N LEU A 332 53.43 -79.14 -102.95
CA LEU A 332 54.81 -79.06 -103.42
C LEU A 332 55.06 -79.92 -104.68
N PRO A 333 56.09 -79.59 -105.47
CA PRO A 333 56.82 -80.58 -106.27
C PRO A 333 58.29 -80.74 -105.84
N ASN A 334 58.64 -82.00 -105.55
CA ASN A 334 59.93 -82.70 -105.75
C ASN A 334 61.23 -81.91 -106.03
N ALA A 335 62.15 -82.04 -105.06
CA ALA A 335 63.40 -82.83 -105.16
C ALA A 335 64.60 -82.39 -106.04
N THR A 336 65.75 -83.00 -105.68
CA THR A 336 67.02 -83.14 -106.41
C THR A 336 67.90 -81.90 -106.63
N ALA A 337 68.80 -81.67 -105.68
CA ALA A 337 70.14 -81.13 -105.94
C ALA A 337 71.15 -81.69 -104.91
N ALA A 338 71.82 -82.79 -105.23
CA ALA A 338 72.91 -83.31 -104.40
C ALA A 338 74.23 -82.61 -104.76
N SER A 339 74.72 -81.72 -103.92
CA SER A 339 75.99 -81.00 -104.14
C SER A 339 76.86 -80.90 -102.88
N ARG A 340 77.67 -81.95 -102.68
CA ARG A 340 79.01 -81.96 -102.04
C ARG A 340 79.31 -80.88 -100.98
N LEU A 341 79.12 -81.23 -99.71
CA LEU A 341 79.74 -80.51 -98.58
C LEU A 341 81.26 -80.81 -98.48
N PRO A 342 82.09 -79.85 -98.05
CA PRO A 342 83.47 -80.11 -97.62
C PRO A 342 83.53 -80.79 -96.23
N ARG A 343 84.68 -81.41 -95.92
CA ARG A 343 84.91 -82.25 -94.73
C ARG A 343 84.76 -81.49 -93.39
N SER A 344 84.12 -82.11 -92.41
CA SER A 344 83.92 -81.60 -91.04
C SER A 344 84.91 -82.19 -90.00
N PRO A 345 85.25 -81.48 -88.90
CA PRO A 345 86.09 -81.98 -87.79
C PRO A 345 85.28 -82.48 -86.57
N HIS A 346 85.86 -83.40 -85.79
CA HIS A 346 85.15 -84.17 -84.73
C HIS A 346 85.66 -83.89 -83.30
N ILE A 347 84.82 -84.10 -82.27
CA ILE A 347 85.14 -83.77 -80.87
C ILE A 347 86.44 -84.42 -80.38
N VAL A 348 86.60 -85.74 -80.55
CA VAL A 348 87.74 -86.47 -79.97
C VAL A 348 89.08 -86.03 -80.57
N GLY A 349 89.10 -85.72 -81.87
CA GLY A 349 90.26 -85.22 -82.61
C GLY A 349 90.59 -83.73 -82.39
N THR A 350 89.71 -82.94 -81.76
CA THR A 350 90.00 -81.51 -81.50
C THR A 350 90.85 -81.31 -80.23
N LEU A 351 91.86 -80.45 -80.31
CA LEU A 351 92.67 -80.03 -79.15
C LEU A 351 91.83 -79.29 -78.09
N ARG A 352 90.80 -78.55 -78.53
CA ARG A 352 89.84 -77.87 -77.68
C ARG A 352 88.45 -77.92 -78.35
N PRO A 353 87.49 -78.66 -77.79
CA PRO A 353 86.10 -78.63 -78.25
C PRO A 353 85.50 -77.23 -78.14
N ASP A 354 84.54 -76.89 -79.02
CA ASP A 354 83.97 -75.54 -79.05
C ASP A 354 83.01 -75.28 -77.88
N GLU A 355 83.25 -74.18 -77.17
CA GLU A 355 82.51 -73.83 -75.96
C GLU A 355 81.04 -73.51 -76.24
N LYS A 356 80.73 -72.91 -77.40
CA LYS A 356 79.36 -72.54 -77.78
C LYS A 356 78.55 -73.77 -78.19
N ALA A 357 79.17 -74.70 -78.91
CA ALA A 357 78.53 -75.94 -79.31
C ALA A 357 78.12 -76.77 -78.07
N ILE A 358 79.03 -76.95 -77.11
CA ILE A 358 78.75 -77.70 -75.87
C ILE A 358 77.73 -76.95 -74.99
N MET A 359 77.85 -75.63 -74.79
CA MET A 359 76.84 -74.86 -74.03
C MET A 359 75.43 -75.00 -74.62
N THR A 360 75.30 -74.95 -75.95
CA THR A 360 74.02 -75.15 -76.67
C THR A 360 73.43 -76.53 -76.38
N TYR A 361 74.26 -77.57 -76.44
CA TYR A 361 73.79 -78.94 -76.24
C TYR A 361 73.42 -79.21 -74.77
N VAL A 362 74.26 -78.76 -73.83
CA VAL A 362 74.02 -78.89 -72.39
C VAL A 362 72.80 -78.09 -71.91
N SER A 363 72.51 -76.93 -72.50
CA SER A 363 71.29 -76.17 -72.16
C SER A 363 69.99 -76.90 -72.57
N CYS A 364 70.05 -77.75 -73.60
CA CYS A 364 68.91 -78.59 -73.97
C CYS A 364 68.62 -79.65 -72.91
N PHE A 365 69.64 -80.27 -72.31
CA PHE A 365 69.45 -81.14 -71.13
C PHE A 365 68.89 -80.36 -69.93
N TYR A 366 69.38 -79.14 -69.67
CA TYR A 366 68.82 -78.30 -68.62
C TYR A 366 67.32 -78.04 -68.84
N HIS A 367 66.88 -77.71 -70.06
CA HIS A 367 65.47 -77.48 -70.34
C HIS A 367 64.60 -78.74 -70.31
N ALA A 368 65.10 -79.88 -70.77
CA ALA A 368 64.41 -81.16 -70.65
C ALA A 368 64.19 -81.56 -69.18
N PHE A 369 65.15 -81.28 -68.29
CA PHE A 369 65.10 -81.69 -66.88
C PHE A 369 64.56 -80.61 -65.90
N SER A 370 64.50 -79.33 -66.27
CA SER A 370 64.02 -78.23 -65.39
C SER A 370 62.50 -78.03 -65.38
N GLY A 371 61.74 -78.78 -66.19
CA GLY A 371 60.28 -78.62 -66.29
C GLY A 371 59.53 -78.75 -64.95
N ALA A 372 59.97 -79.63 -64.05
CA ALA A 372 59.35 -79.82 -62.75
C ALA A 372 59.48 -78.59 -61.82
N GLN A 373 60.67 -77.99 -61.75
CA GLN A 373 60.95 -76.83 -60.88
C GLN A 373 60.21 -75.56 -61.32
N LYS A 374 59.97 -75.43 -62.63
CA LYS A 374 59.14 -74.34 -63.20
C LYS A 374 57.67 -74.46 -62.79
N ALA A 375 57.13 -75.68 -62.69
CA ALA A 375 55.76 -75.92 -62.24
C ALA A 375 55.56 -75.57 -60.75
N GLU A 376 56.49 -75.98 -59.89
CA GLU A 376 56.49 -75.65 -58.45
C GLU A 376 56.55 -74.13 -58.21
N THR A 377 57.43 -73.44 -58.96
CA THR A 377 57.55 -71.97 -58.88
C THR A 377 56.27 -71.26 -59.33
N ALA A 378 55.54 -71.81 -60.30
CA ALA A 378 54.24 -71.29 -60.73
C ALA A 378 53.14 -71.53 -59.68
N ALA A 379 53.08 -72.73 -59.08
CA ALA A 379 52.15 -73.05 -57.99
C ALA A 379 52.34 -72.11 -56.80
N ASN A 380 53.59 -71.89 -56.35
CA ASN A 380 53.92 -70.97 -55.26
C ASN A 380 53.52 -69.51 -55.55
N ARG A 381 53.49 -69.07 -56.82
CA ARG A 381 52.97 -67.75 -57.20
C ARG A 381 51.45 -67.70 -57.10
N ILE A 382 50.74 -68.74 -57.55
CA ILE A 382 49.28 -68.84 -57.46
C ILE A 382 48.82 -68.84 -55.99
N CYS A 383 49.45 -69.65 -55.13
CA CYS A 383 49.10 -69.71 -53.70
C CYS A 383 49.25 -68.34 -53.00
N LYS A 384 50.29 -67.55 -53.31
CA LYS A 384 50.46 -66.20 -52.77
C LYS A 384 49.36 -65.24 -53.23
N VAL A 385 48.94 -65.30 -54.49
CA VAL A 385 47.86 -64.45 -55.03
C VAL A 385 46.49 -64.85 -54.46
N LEU A 386 46.27 -66.13 -54.19
CA LEU A 386 45.07 -66.64 -53.52
C LEU A 386 45.01 -66.26 -52.03
N ALA A 387 46.11 -66.35 -51.29
CA ALA A 387 46.15 -65.93 -49.88
C ALA A 387 45.78 -64.45 -49.71
N VAL A 388 46.36 -63.58 -50.55
CA VAL A 388 46.00 -62.14 -50.59
C VAL A 388 44.54 -61.93 -51.02
N ASN A 389 43.96 -62.83 -51.83
CA ASN A 389 42.54 -62.76 -52.17
C ASN A 389 41.64 -63.10 -50.97
N GLN A 390 41.94 -64.19 -50.28
CA GLN A 390 41.19 -64.64 -49.10
C GLN A 390 41.24 -63.61 -47.96
N GLU A 391 42.40 -62.98 -47.72
CA GLU A 391 42.49 -61.85 -46.77
C GLU A 391 41.60 -60.67 -47.15
N ASN A 392 41.50 -60.34 -48.45
CA ASN A 392 40.65 -59.25 -48.91
C ASN A 392 39.17 -59.61 -48.82
N GLU A 393 38.80 -60.86 -49.11
CA GLU A 393 37.43 -61.39 -48.94
C GLU A 393 37.00 -61.35 -47.47
N HIS A 394 37.86 -61.80 -46.55
CA HIS A 394 37.58 -61.71 -45.12
C HIS A 394 37.42 -60.24 -44.65
N LEU A 395 38.26 -59.32 -45.12
CA LEU A 395 38.12 -57.88 -44.82
C LEU A 395 36.86 -57.24 -45.43
N MET A 396 36.33 -57.78 -46.53
CA MET A 396 35.04 -57.36 -47.11
C MET A 396 33.87 -57.84 -46.25
N GLU A 397 33.89 -59.11 -45.81
CA GLU A 397 32.88 -59.69 -44.92
C GLU A 397 32.85 -58.99 -43.56
N ASP A 398 34.03 -58.72 -42.96
CA ASP A 398 34.15 -57.99 -41.69
C ASP A 398 33.57 -56.58 -41.79
N TYR A 399 33.81 -55.87 -42.91
CA TYR A 399 33.20 -54.57 -43.16
C TYR A 399 31.67 -54.67 -43.24
N GLU A 400 31.14 -55.58 -44.06
CA GLU A 400 29.69 -55.72 -44.29
C GLU A 400 28.95 -56.10 -43.00
N LYS A 401 29.53 -57.00 -42.19
CA LYS A 401 28.97 -57.41 -40.90
C LYS A 401 28.96 -56.23 -39.91
N LEU A 402 30.10 -55.57 -39.72
CA LEU A 402 30.23 -54.44 -38.80
C LEU A 402 29.31 -53.27 -39.21
N ALA A 403 29.16 -53.01 -40.51
CA ALA A 403 28.23 -52.03 -41.04
C ALA A 403 26.76 -52.40 -40.75
N SER A 404 26.41 -53.69 -40.88
CA SER A 404 25.06 -54.18 -40.61
C SER A 404 24.69 -54.03 -39.14
N ASP A 405 25.53 -54.54 -38.24
CA ASP A 405 25.32 -54.54 -36.79
C ASP A 405 25.21 -53.09 -36.26
N LEU A 406 26.05 -52.18 -36.76
CA LEU A 406 26.03 -50.76 -36.40
C LEU A 406 24.77 -50.05 -36.94
N LEU A 407 24.39 -50.25 -38.20
CA LEU A 407 23.20 -49.64 -38.80
C LEU A 407 21.89 -50.18 -38.21
N GLU A 408 21.84 -51.44 -37.79
CA GLU A 408 20.71 -52.00 -37.05
C GLU A 408 20.61 -51.38 -35.65
N TRP A 409 21.74 -51.30 -34.92
CA TRP A 409 21.78 -50.66 -33.61
C TRP A 409 21.34 -49.18 -33.67
N ILE A 410 21.81 -48.41 -34.65
CA ILE A 410 21.39 -47.01 -34.85
C ILE A 410 19.87 -46.95 -35.08
N ARG A 411 19.35 -47.76 -36.02
CA ARG A 411 17.91 -47.77 -36.37
C ARG A 411 17.01 -48.19 -35.22
N ARG A 412 17.48 -49.06 -34.31
CA ARG A 412 16.75 -49.43 -33.09
C ARG A 412 16.84 -48.37 -31.98
N THR A 413 17.93 -47.60 -31.93
CA THR A 413 18.20 -46.64 -30.86
C THR A 413 17.52 -45.28 -31.11
N ILE A 414 17.42 -44.84 -32.37
CA ILE A 414 16.77 -43.57 -32.74
C ILE A 414 15.33 -43.47 -32.18
N PRO A 415 14.42 -44.46 -32.36
CA PRO A 415 13.06 -44.36 -31.81
C PRO A 415 12.99 -44.25 -30.29
N TRP A 416 13.92 -44.86 -29.55
CA TRP A 416 14.02 -44.70 -28.09
C TRP A 416 14.50 -43.30 -27.70
N LEU A 417 15.44 -42.73 -28.47
CA LEU A 417 15.87 -41.34 -28.35
C LEU A 417 14.88 -40.32 -28.93
N GLU A 418 13.82 -40.74 -29.61
CA GLU A 418 12.73 -39.91 -30.13
C GLU A 418 11.45 -40.03 -29.29
N ASP A 419 11.38 -40.96 -28.32
CA ASP A 419 10.33 -40.98 -27.32
C ASP A 419 10.36 -39.69 -26.48
N ARG A 420 9.27 -38.94 -26.53
CA ARG A 420 9.05 -37.68 -25.79
C ARG A 420 7.86 -37.77 -24.83
N VAL A 421 7.44 -38.99 -24.43
CA VAL A 421 6.35 -39.16 -23.47
C VAL A 421 6.77 -38.65 -22.07
N PRO A 422 6.16 -37.54 -21.58
CA PRO A 422 6.45 -36.99 -20.26
C PRO A 422 5.95 -37.95 -19.17
N GLN A 423 6.63 -37.96 -18.03
CA GLN A 423 6.20 -38.73 -16.86
C GLN A 423 5.53 -37.80 -15.83
N LYS A 424 4.74 -38.38 -14.93
CA LYS A 424 3.95 -37.60 -13.97
C LYS A 424 4.77 -37.15 -12.77
N THR A 425 5.83 -37.88 -12.44
CA THR A 425 6.68 -37.58 -11.29
C THR A 425 8.10 -37.23 -11.72
N ILE A 426 8.73 -36.35 -10.93
CA ILE A 426 10.16 -36.04 -11.07
C ILE A 426 11.03 -37.31 -10.93
N GLN A 427 10.64 -38.27 -10.10
CA GLN A 427 11.38 -39.51 -9.87
C GLN A 427 11.42 -40.40 -11.13
N GLU A 428 10.31 -40.55 -11.84
CA GLU A 428 10.26 -41.28 -13.12
C GLU A 428 11.12 -40.59 -14.21
N MET A 429 11.12 -39.25 -14.26
CA MET A 429 12.00 -38.51 -15.16
C MET A 429 13.48 -38.59 -14.79
N GLN A 430 13.81 -38.63 -13.49
CA GLN A 430 15.17 -38.88 -13.01
C GLN A 430 15.66 -40.29 -13.38
N GLN A 431 14.77 -41.31 -13.35
CA GLN A 431 15.11 -42.64 -13.84
C GLN A 431 15.41 -42.62 -15.35
N LYS A 432 14.55 -41.99 -16.18
CA LYS A 432 14.84 -41.80 -17.62
C LYS A 432 16.17 -41.08 -17.87
N LEU A 433 16.57 -40.15 -17.00
CA LEU A 433 17.88 -39.48 -17.07
C LEU A 433 19.05 -40.41 -16.71
N GLU A 434 18.91 -41.31 -15.74
CA GLU A 434 19.98 -42.28 -15.43
C GLU A 434 20.09 -43.34 -16.52
N ASP A 435 18.97 -43.83 -17.08
CA ASP A 435 18.96 -44.71 -18.26
C ASP A 435 19.72 -44.07 -19.45
N PHE A 436 19.53 -42.75 -19.65
CA PHE A 436 20.28 -41.98 -20.65
C PHE A 436 21.77 -41.79 -20.31
N ARG A 437 22.12 -41.66 -19.03
CA ARG A 437 23.52 -41.61 -18.57
C ARG A 437 24.21 -42.96 -18.80
N ASP A 438 23.56 -44.08 -18.51
CA ASP A 438 24.10 -45.42 -18.75
C ASP A 438 24.21 -45.71 -20.25
N TYR A 439 23.24 -45.28 -21.07
CA TYR A 439 23.39 -45.25 -22.52
C TYR A 439 24.67 -44.52 -22.96
N ARG A 440 24.91 -43.29 -22.46
CA ARG A 440 26.10 -42.50 -22.84
C ARG A 440 27.41 -43.02 -22.27
N ARG A 441 27.40 -43.65 -21.09
CA ARG A 441 28.60 -44.15 -20.38
C ARG A 441 29.04 -45.54 -20.82
N VAL A 442 28.09 -46.44 -21.09
CA VAL A 442 28.34 -47.87 -21.30
C VAL A 442 28.03 -48.30 -22.72
N HIS A 443 26.86 -47.93 -23.26
CA HIS A 443 26.38 -48.47 -24.52
C HIS A 443 26.88 -47.73 -25.77
N LYS A 444 26.97 -46.39 -25.74
CA LYS A 444 27.45 -45.59 -26.87
C LYS A 444 28.97 -45.70 -27.14
N PRO A 445 29.88 -45.65 -26.15
CA PRO A 445 31.32 -45.64 -26.40
C PRO A 445 31.86 -46.78 -27.27
N PRO A 446 31.48 -48.07 -27.08
CA PRO A 446 31.94 -49.13 -27.98
C PRO A 446 31.42 -48.94 -29.42
N LYS A 447 30.25 -48.34 -29.63
CA LYS A 447 29.70 -48.06 -30.97
C LYS A 447 30.43 -46.93 -31.69
N VAL A 448 31.00 -45.96 -30.96
CA VAL A 448 31.96 -44.99 -31.53
C VAL A 448 33.23 -45.70 -32.03
N GLN A 449 33.74 -46.66 -31.25
CA GLN A 449 34.91 -47.44 -31.62
C GLN A 449 34.64 -48.34 -32.85
N GLU A 450 33.47 -49.01 -32.91
CA GLU A 450 33.04 -49.79 -34.07
C GLU A 450 32.92 -48.94 -35.34
N LYS A 451 32.33 -47.73 -35.25
CA LYS A 451 32.29 -46.78 -36.36
C LYS A 451 33.69 -46.43 -36.87
N CYS A 452 34.62 -46.13 -35.97
CA CYS A 452 36.00 -45.81 -36.35
C CYS A 452 36.70 -47.02 -36.99
N GLN A 453 36.49 -48.23 -36.46
CA GLN A 453 37.05 -49.46 -37.00
C GLN A 453 36.51 -49.78 -38.41
N LEU A 454 35.24 -49.49 -38.68
CA LEU A 454 34.62 -49.62 -40.00
C LEU A 454 35.30 -48.72 -41.04
N GLU A 455 35.58 -47.47 -40.69
CA GLU A 455 36.30 -46.52 -41.56
C GLU A 455 37.77 -46.96 -41.78
N ILE A 456 38.44 -47.49 -40.75
CA ILE A 456 39.78 -48.06 -40.85
C ILE A 456 39.80 -49.27 -41.81
N ASN A 457 38.87 -50.21 -41.62
CA ASN A 457 38.76 -51.43 -42.44
C ASN A 457 38.56 -51.05 -43.92
N PHE A 458 37.65 -50.11 -44.20
CA PHE A 458 37.42 -49.61 -45.56
C PHE A 458 38.67 -48.98 -46.18
N ASN A 459 39.33 -48.06 -45.48
CA ASN A 459 40.51 -47.37 -46.00
C ASN A 459 41.71 -48.31 -46.22
N THR A 460 41.93 -49.28 -45.33
CA THR A 460 42.94 -50.33 -45.47
C THR A 460 42.63 -51.21 -46.68
N LEU A 461 41.38 -51.66 -46.84
CA LEU A 461 40.95 -52.51 -47.96
C LEU A 461 41.08 -51.79 -49.31
N GLN A 462 40.60 -50.55 -49.42
CA GLN A 462 40.76 -49.73 -50.63
C GLN A 462 42.24 -49.57 -51.01
N THR A 463 43.11 -49.36 -50.02
CA THR A 463 44.55 -49.24 -50.25
C THR A 463 45.18 -50.56 -50.69
N LYS A 464 44.82 -51.70 -50.06
CA LYS A 464 45.27 -53.05 -50.46
C LYS A 464 44.86 -53.36 -51.91
N LEU A 465 43.61 -53.09 -52.29
CA LEU A 465 43.10 -53.35 -53.64
C LEU A 465 43.78 -52.47 -54.70
N ARG A 466 43.94 -51.17 -54.42
CA ARG A 466 44.62 -50.22 -55.32
C ARG A 466 46.07 -50.60 -55.58
N LEU A 467 46.84 -50.93 -54.53
CA LEU A 467 48.24 -51.38 -54.68
C LEU A 467 48.37 -52.69 -55.46
N SER A 468 47.32 -53.53 -55.42
CA SER A 468 47.25 -54.80 -56.14
C SER A 468 46.74 -54.66 -57.58
N ASN A 469 46.47 -53.44 -58.08
CA ASN A 469 45.79 -53.16 -59.35
C ASN A 469 44.46 -53.92 -59.52
N ARG A 470 43.69 -54.08 -58.44
CA ARG A 470 42.36 -54.70 -58.43
C ARG A 470 41.26 -53.63 -58.40
N PRO A 471 40.03 -53.95 -58.85
CA PRO A 471 38.88 -53.05 -58.69
C PRO A 471 38.68 -52.61 -57.24
N ALA A 472 38.21 -51.39 -57.05
CA ALA A 472 37.85 -50.86 -55.74
C ALA A 472 36.67 -51.64 -55.15
N PHE A 473 36.68 -51.86 -53.83
CA PHE A 473 35.54 -52.45 -53.13
C PHE A 473 34.39 -51.44 -53.12
N MET A 474 33.18 -51.90 -53.40
CA MET A 474 31.94 -51.14 -53.20
C MET A 474 31.02 -51.98 -52.30
N PRO A 475 30.68 -51.51 -51.09
CA PRO A 475 29.73 -52.19 -50.22
C PRO A 475 28.34 -52.29 -50.86
N SER A 476 27.51 -53.20 -50.31
CA SER A 476 26.08 -53.27 -50.63
C SER A 476 25.36 -51.93 -50.42
N GLU A 477 24.29 -51.69 -51.20
CA GLU A 477 23.51 -50.46 -51.17
C GLU A 477 22.97 -50.12 -49.76
N GLY A 478 23.09 -48.86 -49.35
CA GLY A 478 22.73 -48.40 -48.01
C GLY A 478 23.70 -48.79 -46.89
N ARG A 479 24.85 -49.42 -47.22
CA ARG A 479 25.94 -49.72 -46.29
C ARG A 479 27.22 -48.95 -46.60
N MET A 480 27.16 -47.85 -47.35
CA MET A 480 28.35 -47.04 -47.62
C MET A 480 28.80 -46.28 -46.36
N VAL A 481 30.08 -45.95 -46.27
CA VAL A 481 30.65 -45.14 -45.17
C VAL A 481 29.93 -43.78 -45.03
N SER A 482 29.43 -43.21 -46.14
CA SER A 482 28.57 -42.02 -46.14
C SER A 482 27.25 -42.25 -45.43
N ASP A 483 26.61 -43.39 -45.66
CA ASP A 483 25.27 -43.70 -45.15
C ASP A 483 25.34 -43.97 -43.65
N VAL A 484 26.36 -44.71 -43.22
CA VAL A 484 26.70 -44.91 -41.79
C VAL A 484 26.95 -43.56 -41.10
N ASN A 485 27.68 -42.64 -41.75
CA ASN A 485 27.90 -41.30 -41.20
C ASN A 485 26.62 -40.46 -41.13
N ASN A 486 25.75 -40.51 -42.14
CA ASN A 486 24.46 -39.80 -42.14
C ASN A 486 23.53 -40.35 -41.04
N CYS A 487 23.40 -41.68 -40.91
CA CYS A 487 22.63 -42.32 -39.84
C CYS A 487 23.20 -41.98 -38.45
N TRP A 488 24.53 -41.91 -38.31
CA TRP A 488 25.19 -41.51 -37.07
C TRP A 488 24.93 -40.04 -36.72
N GLN A 489 24.92 -39.13 -37.71
CA GLN A 489 24.54 -37.73 -37.48
C GLN A 489 23.09 -37.59 -37.05
N HIS A 490 22.18 -38.40 -37.60
CA HIS A 490 20.78 -38.41 -37.16
C HIS A 490 20.64 -38.90 -35.71
N LEU A 491 21.39 -39.93 -35.32
CA LEU A 491 21.48 -40.39 -33.93
C LEU A 491 21.96 -39.26 -32.99
N GLU A 492 23.02 -38.53 -33.36
CA GLU A 492 23.54 -37.42 -32.56
C GLU A 492 22.56 -36.24 -32.44
N GLN A 493 21.73 -36.01 -33.45
CA GLN A 493 20.64 -35.03 -33.41
C GLN A 493 19.51 -35.48 -32.45
N ALA A 494 19.09 -36.75 -32.55
CA ALA A 494 18.09 -37.33 -31.65
C ALA A 494 18.57 -37.31 -30.18
N GLU A 495 19.83 -37.66 -29.91
CA GLU A 495 20.45 -37.55 -28.58
C GLU A 495 20.40 -36.13 -28.02
N LYS A 496 20.80 -35.13 -28.82
CA LYS A 496 20.80 -33.73 -28.39
C LYS A 496 19.38 -33.28 -28.03
N GLY A 497 18.41 -33.60 -28.88
CA GLY A 497 17.00 -33.29 -28.64
C GLY A 497 16.40 -34.03 -27.42
N TYR A 498 16.90 -35.22 -27.11
CA TYR A 498 16.47 -35.98 -25.93
C TYR A 498 17.06 -35.43 -24.63
N GLU A 499 18.36 -35.09 -24.63
CA GLU A 499 19.03 -34.46 -23.49
C GLU A 499 18.39 -33.10 -23.15
N GLU A 500 18.12 -32.27 -24.17
CA GLU A 500 17.46 -30.98 -23.97
C GLU A 500 16.02 -31.14 -23.44
N TRP A 501 15.25 -32.09 -24.00
CA TRP A 501 13.90 -32.39 -23.53
C TRP A 501 13.87 -32.91 -22.08
N LEU A 502 14.69 -33.93 -21.74
CA LEU A 502 14.79 -34.48 -20.39
C LEU A 502 15.10 -33.39 -19.36
N LEU A 503 16.07 -32.52 -19.67
CA LEU A 503 16.48 -31.45 -18.76
C LEU A 503 15.44 -30.33 -18.63
N ASN A 504 14.71 -30.00 -19.71
CA ASN A 504 13.59 -29.05 -19.66
C ASN A 504 12.43 -29.62 -18.84
N GLU A 505 12.10 -30.90 -19.03
CA GLU A 505 10.97 -31.55 -18.37
C GLU A 505 11.24 -31.80 -16.87
N ILE A 506 12.46 -32.16 -16.49
CA ILE A 506 12.86 -32.21 -15.07
C ILE A 506 12.74 -30.82 -14.42
N ARG A 507 13.21 -29.75 -15.07
CA ARG A 507 13.03 -28.37 -14.57
C ARG A 507 11.56 -27.97 -14.45
N ARG A 508 10.70 -28.39 -15.39
CA ARG A 508 9.25 -28.15 -15.35
C ARG A 508 8.63 -28.84 -14.13
N LEU A 509 8.95 -30.11 -13.89
CA LEU A 509 8.45 -30.87 -12.74
C LEU A 509 8.98 -30.32 -11.41
N GLU A 510 10.27 -29.94 -11.33
CA GLU A 510 10.84 -29.27 -10.15
C GLU A 510 10.10 -27.95 -9.83
N ARG A 511 9.78 -27.16 -10.86
CA ARG A 511 8.99 -25.93 -10.70
C ARG A 511 7.57 -26.24 -10.25
N LEU A 512 6.91 -27.23 -10.85
CA LEU A 512 5.56 -27.66 -10.50
C LEU A 512 5.46 -28.14 -9.04
N ASP A 513 6.34 -29.04 -8.60
CA ASP A 513 6.34 -29.54 -7.22
C ASP A 513 6.58 -28.41 -6.20
N HIS A 514 7.50 -27.49 -6.50
CA HIS A 514 7.75 -26.31 -5.66
C HIS A 514 6.53 -25.37 -5.59
N LEU A 515 5.88 -25.09 -6.72
CA LEU A 515 4.68 -24.25 -6.77
C LEU A 515 3.49 -24.92 -6.08
N ALA A 516 3.28 -26.22 -6.27
CA ALA A 516 2.18 -26.96 -5.67
C ALA A 516 2.30 -27.03 -4.14
N GLU A 517 3.50 -27.23 -3.61
CA GLU A 517 3.75 -27.17 -2.17
C GLU A 517 3.60 -25.73 -1.63
N LYS A 518 4.11 -24.73 -2.34
CA LYS A 518 3.94 -23.31 -1.98
C LYS A 518 2.46 -22.88 -1.98
N PHE A 519 1.66 -23.37 -2.94
CA PHE A 519 0.21 -23.20 -2.97
C PHE A 519 -0.44 -23.87 -1.75
N ARG A 520 -0.13 -25.15 -1.50
CA ARG A 520 -0.68 -25.93 -0.37
C ARG A 520 -0.44 -25.23 0.97
N GLN A 521 0.77 -24.72 1.20
CA GLN A 521 1.14 -23.97 2.41
C GLN A 521 0.39 -22.63 2.49
N LYS A 522 0.43 -21.80 1.45
CA LYS A 522 -0.24 -20.48 1.46
C LYS A 522 -1.75 -20.59 1.62
N ALA A 523 -2.38 -21.51 0.89
CA ALA A 523 -3.81 -21.79 0.99
C ALA A 523 -4.19 -22.25 2.41
N SER A 524 -3.44 -23.20 2.99
CA SER A 524 -3.73 -23.68 4.35
C SER A 524 -3.58 -22.61 5.44
N ILE A 525 -2.60 -21.70 5.30
CA ILE A 525 -2.40 -20.59 6.24
C ILE A 525 -3.49 -19.51 6.05
N HIS A 526 -4.00 -19.33 4.83
CA HIS A 526 -5.12 -18.43 4.57
C HIS A 526 -6.43 -18.98 5.14
N GLU A 527 -6.77 -20.24 4.85
CA GLU A 527 -7.96 -20.92 5.39
C GLU A 527 -7.98 -20.95 6.93
N ALA A 528 -6.84 -21.20 7.56
CA ALA A 528 -6.71 -21.15 9.02
C ALA A 528 -6.91 -19.74 9.62
N TRP A 529 -6.77 -18.68 8.82
CA TRP A 529 -7.06 -17.30 9.24
C TRP A 529 -8.50 -16.89 8.90
N THR A 530 -9.11 -17.40 7.83
CA THR A 530 -10.53 -17.13 7.51
C THR A 530 -11.50 -17.88 8.41
N ASP A 531 -11.07 -18.99 9.03
CA ASP A 531 -11.90 -19.76 9.96
C ASP A 531 -12.47 -18.89 11.10
N GLY A 532 -13.76 -19.10 11.41
CA GLY A 532 -14.53 -18.30 12.38
C GLY A 532 -14.80 -16.82 12.02
N LYS A 533 -14.05 -16.19 11.09
CA LYS A 533 -14.21 -14.76 10.76
C LYS A 533 -15.58 -14.42 10.19
N GLU A 534 -16.11 -15.28 9.32
CA GLU A 534 -17.44 -15.10 8.72
C GLU A 534 -18.55 -15.16 9.79
N ALA A 535 -18.40 -16.04 10.78
CA ALA A 535 -19.32 -16.14 11.91
C ALA A 535 -19.24 -14.91 12.82
N MET A 536 -18.04 -14.36 13.06
CA MET A 536 -17.84 -13.10 13.79
C MET A 536 -18.53 -11.92 13.09
N LEU A 537 -18.36 -11.79 11.77
CA LEU A 537 -18.97 -10.69 11.00
C LEU A 537 -20.51 -10.73 11.01
N LYS A 538 -21.10 -11.94 11.06
CA LYS A 538 -22.55 -12.15 11.10
C LYS A 538 -23.20 -11.91 12.48
N GLN A 539 -22.42 -11.66 13.54
CA GLN A 539 -22.98 -11.35 14.86
C GLN A 539 -23.69 -9.99 14.86
N ARG A 540 -24.75 -9.88 15.69
CA ARG A 540 -25.55 -8.66 15.85
C ARG A 540 -25.42 -8.03 17.23
N ASP A 541 -24.22 -8.13 17.79
CA ASP A 541 -23.77 -7.51 19.03
C ASP A 541 -24.08 -6.01 19.12
N TYR A 542 -24.08 -5.32 17.98
CA TYR A 542 -24.40 -3.90 17.86
C TYR A 542 -25.87 -3.53 18.17
N GLU A 543 -26.83 -4.45 17.99
CA GLU A 543 -28.27 -4.17 18.24
C GLU A 543 -28.57 -3.93 19.74
N THR A 544 -27.69 -4.40 20.63
CA THR A 544 -27.81 -4.25 22.09
C THR A 544 -26.71 -3.39 22.74
N ALA A 545 -25.87 -2.76 21.93
CA ALA A 545 -24.71 -2.00 22.40
C ALA A 545 -25.09 -0.60 22.93
N THR A 546 -24.38 -0.10 23.94
CA THR A 546 -24.44 1.32 24.32
C THR A 546 -23.62 2.20 23.37
N LEU A 547 -23.74 3.53 23.47
CA LEU A 547 -22.96 4.46 22.63
C LEU A 547 -21.43 4.32 22.83
N SER A 548 -20.96 3.94 24.02
CA SER A 548 -19.54 3.62 24.23
C SER A 548 -19.15 2.27 23.64
N ASP A 549 -20.04 1.27 23.72
CA ASP A 549 -19.75 -0.07 23.22
C ASP A 549 -19.73 -0.11 21.69
N ILE A 550 -20.67 0.57 21.02
CA ILE A 550 -20.70 0.66 19.55
C ILE A 550 -19.45 1.35 19.02
N LYS A 551 -18.99 2.43 19.67
CA LYS A 551 -17.73 3.12 19.35
C LYS A 551 -16.51 2.23 19.55
N ALA A 552 -16.53 1.35 20.56
CA ALA A 552 -15.48 0.35 20.75
C ALA A 552 -15.55 -0.80 19.72
N LEU A 553 -16.75 -1.19 19.29
CA LEU A 553 -16.96 -2.19 18.22
C LEU A 553 -16.51 -1.66 16.85
N ILE A 554 -16.76 -0.39 16.53
CA ILE A 554 -16.29 0.26 15.30
C ILE A 554 -14.76 0.24 15.26
N ARG A 555 -14.06 0.67 16.32
CA ARG A 555 -12.57 0.60 16.36
C ARG A 555 -12.01 -0.81 16.23
N LYS A 556 -12.71 -1.82 16.78
CA LYS A 556 -12.35 -3.23 16.58
C LYS A 556 -12.59 -3.68 15.13
N HIS A 557 -13.61 -3.16 14.48
CA HIS A 557 -13.91 -3.42 13.07
C HIS A 557 -12.89 -2.77 12.14
N GLU A 558 -12.51 -1.51 12.38
CA GLU A 558 -11.42 -0.83 11.66
C GLU A 558 -10.09 -1.59 11.76
N ALA A 559 -9.77 -2.11 12.95
CA ALA A 559 -8.59 -2.95 13.15
C ALA A 559 -8.68 -4.28 12.37
N PHE A 560 -9.87 -4.87 12.28
CA PHE A 560 -10.11 -6.06 11.46
C PHE A 560 -10.03 -5.77 9.95
N GLU A 561 -10.51 -4.61 9.49
CA GLU A 561 -10.40 -4.19 8.08
C GLU A 561 -8.95 -3.90 7.68
N SER A 562 -8.13 -3.41 8.60
CA SER A 562 -6.68 -3.26 8.40
C SER A 562 -5.97 -4.62 8.28
N ASP A 563 -6.33 -5.61 9.12
CA ASP A 563 -5.84 -7.00 9.04
C ASP A 563 -6.30 -7.67 7.72
N LEU A 564 -7.56 -7.46 7.32
CA LEU A 564 -8.13 -7.90 6.05
C LEU A 564 -7.36 -7.29 4.87
N ALA A 565 -7.11 -5.98 4.85
CA ALA A 565 -6.34 -5.34 3.79
C ALA A 565 -4.90 -5.89 3.68
N ALA A 566 -4.26 -6.21 4.81
CA ALA A 566 -2.93 -6.83 4.82
C ALA A 566 -2.90 -8.27 4.27
N HIS A 567 -4.06 -8.94 4.20
CA HIS A 567 -4.18 -10.31 3.67
C HIS A 567 -4.49 -10.36 2.15
N GLN A 568 -4.85 -9.24 1.52
CA GLN A 568 -5.14 -9.14 0.07
C GLN A 568 -4.01 -9.71 -0.82
N ASP A 569 -2.77 -9.28 -0.61
CA ASP A 569 -1.58 -9.76 -1.34
C ASP A 569 -1.39 -11.28 -1.23
N ARG A 570 -1.83 -11.90 -0.12
CA ARG A 570 -1.76 -13.35 0.05
C ARG A 570 -2.74 -14.07 -0.86
N VAL A 571 -3.96 -13.55 -1.02
CA VAL A 571 -4.98 -14.12 -1.91
C VAL A 571 -4.56 -13.97 -3.37
N GLU A 572 -4.07 -12.78 -3.76
CA GLU A 572 -3.52 -12.53 -5.10
C GLU A 572 -2.36 -13.48 -5.43
N GLN A 573 -1.44 -13.72 -4.48
CA GLN A 573 -0.37 -14.70 -4.65
C GLN A 573 -0.87 -16.15 -4.74
N ILE A 574 -1.94 -16.52 -4.03
CA ILE A 574 -2.53 -17.86 -4.14
C ILE A 574 -3.12 -18.07 -5.54
N ALA A 575 -3.86 -17.07 -6.04
CA ALA A 575 -4.44 -17.08 -7.39
C ALA A 575 -3.36 -17.10 -8.48
N ALA A 576 -2.32 -16.27 -8.36
CA ALA A 576 -1.20 -16.25 -9.32
C ALA A 576 -0.43 -17.58 -9.37
N ILE A 577 -0.21 -18.23 -8.22
CA ILE A 577 0.44 -19.56 -8.18
C ILE A 577 -0.48 -20.63 -8.78
N ALA A 578 -1.79 -20.58 -8.52
CA ALA A 578 -2.75 -21.49 -9.15
C ALA A 578 -2.79 -21.32 -10.67
N GLN A 579 -2.72 -20.09 -11.17
CA GLN A 579 -2.60 -19.82 -12.60
C GLN A 579 -1.29 -20.34 -13.19
N GLU A 580 -0.14 -20.09 -12.55
CA GLU A 580 1.16 -20.62 -13.02
C GLU A 580 1.18 -22.16 -13.07
N LEU A 581 0.52 -22.83 -12.11
CA LEU A 581 0.34 -24.29 -12.11
C LEU A 581 -0.50 -24.78 -13.30
N ASN A 582 -1.51 -24.01 -13.75
CA ASN A 582 -2.30 -24.34 -14.94
C ASN A 582 -1.52 -24.12 -16.23
N GLU A 583 -0.79 -23.00 -16.33
CA GLU A 583 0.04 -22.68 -17.50
C GLU A 583 1.18 -23.71 -17.72
N LEU A 584 1.55 -24.42 -16.65
CA LEU A 584 2.53 -25.51 -16.67
C LEU A 584 1.90 -26.91 -16.74
N ASP A 585 0.60 -27.06 -17.02
CA ASP A 585 -0.12 -28.35 -17.11
C ASP A 585 0.10 -29.27 -15.89
N TYR A 586 -0.19 -28.76 -14.68
CA TYR A 586 -0.11 -29.55 -13.45
C TYR A 586 -1.20 -30.65 -13.39
N TYR A 587 -0.82 -31.86 -12.97
CA TYR A 587 -1.70 -33.04 -13.01
C TYR A 587 -2.95 -32.92 -12.12
N ASP A 588 -2.89 -32.14 -11.04
CA ASP A 588 -4.00 -31.90 -10.10
C ASP A 588 -4.51 -30.44 -10.16
N SER A 589 -4.31 -29.77 -11.30
CA SER A 589 -4.80 -28.40 -11.57
C SER A 589 -6.28 -28.22 -11.23
N HIS A 590 -7.14 -29.22 -11.47
CA HIS A 590 -8.56 -29.14 -11.17
C HIS A 590 -8.86 -28.97 -9.65
N SER A 591 -8.14 -29.69 -8.80
CA SER A 591 -8.23 -29.58 -7.33
C SER A 591 -7.69 -28.24 -6.85
N VAL A 592 -6.53 -27.83 -7.37
CA VAL A 592 -5.90 -26.53 -7.10
C VAL A 592 -6.85 -25.37 -7.44
N ASN A 593 -7.46 -25.40 -8.63
CA ASN A 593 -8.42 -24.38 -9.08
C ASN A 593 -9.70 -24.40 -8.24
N THR A 594 -10.25 -25.57 -7.93
CA THR A 594 -11.45 -25.68 -7.08
C THR A 594 -11.21 -25.13 -5.67
N ARG A 595 -10.01 -25.34 -5.11
CA ARG A 595 -9.63 -24.77 -3.80
C ARG A 595 -9.36 -23.27 -3.89
N CYS A 596 -8.68 -22.82 -4.94
CA CYS A 596 -8.42 -21.40 -5.17
C CYS A 596 -9.73 -20.61 -5.35
N GLN A 597 -10.67 -21.13 -6.14
CA GLN A 597 -11.97 -20.49 -6.34
C GLN A 597 -12.73 -20.36 -5.02
N LYS A 598 -12.78 -21.42 -4.19
CA LYS A 598 -13.39 -21.35 -2.85
C LYS A 598 -12.74 -20.29 -1.95
N ILE A 599 -11.43 -20.10 -2.04
CA ILE A 599 -10.71 -19.06 -1.30
C ILE A 599 -11.11 -17.66 -1.81
N CYS A 600 -11.22 -17.46 -3.13
CA CYS A 600 -11.69 -16.20 -3.72
C CYS A 600 -13.16 -15.92 -3.38
N ASP A 601 -14.05 -16.91 -3.54
CA ASP A 601 -15.47 -16.80 -3.19
C ASP A 601 -15.66 -16.45 -1.70
N GLN A 602 -14.88 -17.08 -0.81
CA GLN A 602 -14.88 -16.76 0.62
C GLN A 602 -14.33 -15.36 0.90
N TRP A 603 -13.31 -14.92 0.16
CA TRP A 603 -12.72 -13.57 0.28
C TRP A 603 -13.73 -12.48 -0.11
N ASP A 604 -14.38 -12.63 -1.27
CA ASP A 604 -15.40 -11.69 -1.75
C ASP A 604 -16.61 -11.64 -0.82
N ALA A 605 -17.00 -12.79 -0.27
CA ALA A 605 -18.04 -12.88 0.76
C ALA A 605 -17.61 -12.20 2.08
N LEU A 606 -16.37 -12.39 2.54
CA LEU A 606 -15.83 -11.70 3.71
C LEU A 606 -15.79 -10.18 3.51
N GLY A 607 -15.33 -9.69 2.34
CA GLY A 607 -15.35 -8.27 2.01
C GLY A 607 -16.76 -7.69 2.03
N SER A 608 -17.72 -8.38 1.42
CA SER A 608 -19.14 -7.99 1.40
C SER A 608 -19.77 -7.95 2.79
N LEU A 609 -19.51 -8.97 3.62
CA LEU A 609 -19.98 -9.04 5.01
C LEU A 609 -19.32 -7.98 5.90
N THR A 610 -18.05 -7.66 5.65
CA THR A 610 -17.32 -6.62 6.37
C THR A 610 -17.94 -5.26 6.08
N HIS A 611 -18.17 -4.93 4.81
CA HIS A 611 -18.83 -3.68 4.42
C HIS A 611 -20.26 -3.57 4.98
N SER A 612 -21.07 -4.64 4.88
CA SER A 612 -22.42 -4.66 5.44
C SER A 612 -22.43 -4.50 6.97
N ARG A 613 -21.46 -5.09 7.68
CA ARG A 613 -21.29 -4.90 9.12
C ARG A 613 -20.88 -3.47 9.46
N ARG A 614 -19.96 -2.86 8.72
CA ARG A 614 -19.60 -1.43 8.86
C ARG A 614 -20.83 -0.55 8.75
N GLU A 615 -21.61 -0.67 7.68
CA GLU A 615 -22.83 0.13 7.48
C GLU A 615 -23.82 -0.03 8.63
N ALA A 616 -23.99 -1.25 9.14
CA ALA A 616 -24.85 -1.52 10.29
C ALA A 616 -24.33 -0.89 11.59
N LEU A 617 -23.00 -0.94 11.83
CA LEU A 617 -22.35 -0.31 12.98
C LEU A 617 -22.49 1.22 12.93
N GLU A 618 -22.09 1.86 11.81
CA GLU A 618 -22.13 3.31 11.61
C GLU A 618 -23.58 3.85 11.66
N LYS A 619 -24.55 3.11 11.09
CA LYS A 619 -25.98 3.43 11.20
C LYS A 619 -26.45 3.40 12.66
N THR A 620 -26.06 2.38 13.43
CA THR A 620 -26.50 2.22 14.83
C THR A 620 -25.84 3.27 15.73
N GLU A 621 -24.56 3.57 15.51
CA GLU A 621 -23.85 4.68 16.18
C GLU A 621 -24.58 6.00 15.94
N LYS A 622 -24.85 6.37 14.68
CA LYS A 622 -25.55 7.62 14.33
C LYS A 622 -26.93 7.73 14.97
N GLN A 623 -27.66 6.62 15.10
CA GLN A 623 -28.95 6.58 15.80
C GLN A 623 -28.80 6.83 17.30
N LEU A 624 -27.81 6.19 17.94
CA LEU A 624 -27.50 6.39 19.35
C LEU A 624 -26.98 7.82 19.62
N GLU A 625 -26.13 8.39 18.78
CA GLU A 625 -25.69 9.79 18.88
C GLU A 625 -26.86 10.79 18.74
N THR A 626 -27.81 10.51 17.85
CA THR A 626 -28.99 11.36 17.69
C THR A 626 -29.86 11.33 18.94
N ILE A 627 -30.06 10.15 19.53
CA ILE A 627 -30.79 9.98 20.80
C ILE A 627 -30.05 10.69 21.95
N ASP A 628 -28.73 10.55 22.04
CA ASP A 628 -27.88 11.15 23.06
C ASP A 628 -27.92 12.69 23.00
N GLN A 629 -27.85 13.25 21.78
CA GLN A 629 -27.96 14.68 21.53
C GLN A 629 -29.35 15.24 21.90
N LEU A 630 -30.43 14.50 21.60
CA LEU A 630 -31.80 14.87 22.02
C LEU A 630 -31.96 14.78 23.55
N HIS A 631 -31.37 13.77 24.19
CA HIS A 631 -31.33 13.69 25.65
C HIS A 631 -30.59 14.88 26.27
N LEU A 632 -29.45 15.29 25.71
CA LEU A 632 -28.71 16.45 26.16
C LEU A 632 -29.48 17.77 25.95
N GLU A 633 -30.16 17.94 24.80
CA GLU A 633 -31.00 19.11 24.54
C GLU A 633 -32.19 19.18 25.51
N TYR A 634 -32.89 18.06 25.73
CA TYR A 634 -33.94 17.96 26.73
C TYR A 634 -33.43 18.38 28.11
N ALA A 635 -32.28 17.87 28.55
CA ALA A 635 -31.73 18.20 29.88
C ALA A 635 -31.37 19.69 29.99
N LYS A 636 -30.78 20.27 28.94
CA LYS A 636 -30.40 21.68 28.86
C LYS A 636 -31.61 22.62 28.93
N ARG A 637 -32.76 22.24 28.38
CA ARG A 637 -34.01 23.05 28.41
C ARG A 637 -34.86 22.78 29.65
N ALA A 638 -34.96 21.50 30.06
CA ALA A 638 -35.72 21.08 31.24
C ALA A 638 -35.18 21.67 32.54
N ALA A 639 -33.86 21.84 32.69
CA ALA A 639 -33.27 22.41 33.92
C ALA A 639 -33.70 23.88 34.19
N PRO A 640 -33.48 24.86 33.28
CA PRO A 640 -33.93 26.23 33.51
C PRO A 640 -35.47 26.35 33.54
N PHE A 641 -36.19 25.56 32.73
CA PHE A 641 -37.66 25.54 32.78
C PHE A 641 -38.20 25.00 34.12
N ASN A 642 -37.56 23.97 34.68
CA ASN A 642 -37.86 23.46 36.01
C ASN A 642 -37.61 24.51 37.09
N ASN A 643 -36.50 25.24 37.02
CA ASN A 643 -36.19 26.31 37.98
C ASN A 643 -37.21 27.46 37.89
N TRP A 644 -37.60 27.85 36.66
CA TRP A 644 -38.67 28.83 36.46
C TRP A 644 -40.00 28.37 37.07
N MET A 645 -40.36 27.09 36.95
CA MET A 645 -41.57 26.56 37.61
C MET A 645 -41.48 26.58 39.15
N GLU A 646 -40.31 26.32 39.75
CA GLU A 646 -40.14 26.44 41.20
C GLU A 646 -40.29 27.89 41.66
N SER A 647 -39.56 28.84 41.04
CA SER A 647 -39.69 30.26 41.37
C SER A 647 -41.11 30.79 41.14
N ALA A 648 -41.78 30.37 40.07
CA ALA A 648 -43.19 30.71 39.84
C ALA A 648 -44.12 30.14 40.93
N MET A 649 -43.84 28.95 41.48
CA MET A 649 -44.61 28.43 42.62
C MET A 649 -44.33 29.22 43.91
N GLU A 650 -43.10 29.67 44.13
CA GLU A 650 -42.71 30.53 45.27
C GLU A 650 -43.38 31.92 45.16
N ASP A 651 -43.24 32.62 44.03
CA ASP A 651 -43.80 33.96 43.78
C ASP A 651 -45.34 34.00 43.93
N LEU A 652 -46.04 32.94 43.48
CA LEU A 652 -47.50 32.82 43.62
C LEU A 652 -47.95 32.57 45.07
N GLN A 653 -47.07 31.99 45.89
CA GLN A 653 -47.33 31.69 47.31
C GLN A 653 -46.82 32.78 48.27
N ASP A 654 -46.00 33.72 47.79
CA ASP A 654 -45.36 34.74 48.62
C ASP A 654 -46.35 35.62 49.39
N MET A 655 -46.10 35.87 50.68
CA MET A 655 -47.04 36.56 51.55
C MET A 655 -46.79 38.07 51.53
N PHE A 656 -47.72 38.80 50.92
CA PHE A 656 -47.62 40.26 50.75
C PHE A 656 -48.35 41.03 51.87
N ILE A 657 -47.84 42.22 52.19
CA ILE A 657 -48.45 43.20 53.08
C ILE A 657 -48.43 44.54 52.35
N VAL A 658 -49.58 45.21 52.28
CA VAL A 658 -49.77 46.48 51.57
C VAL A 658 -50.54 47.45 52.47
N HIS A 659 -50.24 48.74 52.35
CA HIS A 659 -50.84 49.80 53.17
C HIS A 659 -51.53 50.89 52.32
N THR A 660 -51.36 50.81 50.99
CA THR A 660 -51.88 51.76 50.01
C THR A 660 -52.50 51.04 48.80
N ILE A 661 -53.32 51.77 48.04
CA ILE A 661 -53.90 51.28 46.78
C ILE A 661 -52.82 51.10 45.69
N GLU A 662 -51.85 52.02 45.63
CA GLU A 662 -50.79 52.02 44.61
C GLU A 662 -49.87 50.78 44.72
N GLU A 663 -49.57 50.32 45.94
CA GLU A 663 -48.81 49.08 46.18
C GLU A 663 -49.56 47.83 45.69
N ILE A 664 -50.87 47.70 45.97
CA ILE A 664 -51.65 46.53 45.55
C ILE A 664 -51.95 46.55 44.05
N GLU A 665 -52.14 47.72 43.43
CA GLU A 665 -52.24 47.85 41.97
C GLU A 665 -50.91 47.49 41.28
N GLY A 666 -49.77 47.82 41.90
CA GLY A 666 -48.45 47.36 41.47
C GLY A 666 -48.32 45.83 41.48
N LEU A 667 -48.75 45.17 42.56
CA LEU A 667 -48.74 43.70 42.67
C LEU A 667 -49.71 43.02 41.68
N ILE A 668 -50.90 43.60 41.44
CA ILE A 668 -51.85 43.13 40.43
C ILE A 668 -51.24 43.25 39.03
N SER A 669 -50.64 44.40 38.69
CA SER A 669 -49.96 44.61 37.41
C SER A 669 -48.81 43.63 37.20
N ALA A 670 -48.00 43.36 38.23
CA ALA A 670 -46.95 42.34 38.18
C ALA A 670 -47.52 40.92 37.96
N HIS A 671 -48.65 40.60 38.59
CA HIS A 671 -49.30 39.30 38.43
C HIS A 671 -49.96 39.13 37.04
N ASP A 672 -50.55 40.19 36.48
CA ASP A 672 -51.05 40.22 35.10
C ASP A 672 -49.91 40.09 34.07
N GLN A 673 -48.78 40.75 34.30
CA GLN A 673 -47.57 40.58 33.51
C GLN A 673 -47.08 39.12 33.58
N PHE A 674 -47.01 38.52 34.78
CA PHE A 674 -46.68 37.09 34.93
C PHE A 674 -47.65 36.19 34.13
N LYS A 675 -48.96 36.39 34.26
CA LYS A 675 -49.98 35.62 33.49
C LYS A 675 -49.79 35.73 31.98
N SER A 676 -49.34 36.89 31.47
CA SER A 676 -49.04 37.07 30.05
C SER A 676 -47.88 36.20 29.54
N THR A 677 -46.98 35.74 30.41
CA THR A 677 -45.87 34.83 30.05
C THR A 677 -46.25 33.35 30.03
N LEU A 678 -47.37 32.96 30.64
CA LEU A 678 -47.79 31.56 30.75
C LEU A 678 -48.00 30.86 29.38
N PRO A 679 -48.57 31.48 28.33
CA PRO A 679 -48.68 30.84 27.01
C PRO A 679 -47.32 30.53 26.39
N ASP A 680 -46.30 31.33 26.67
CA ASP A 680 -44.95 31.17 26.14
C ASP A 680 -44.20 30.07 26.90
N ALA A 681 -44.39 30.01 28.23
CA ALA A 681 -43.94 28.91 29.06
C ALA A 681 -44.61 27.58 28.68
N ASP A 682 -45.89 27.57 28.28
CA ASP A 682 -46.57 26.36 27.81
C ASP A 682 -46.00 25.87 26.46
N ARG A 683 -45.71 26.80 25.53
CA ARG A 683 -45.01 26.49 24.27
C ARG A 683 -43.62 25.89 24.51
N GLU A 684 -42.89 26.40 25.50
CA GLU A 684 -41.59 25.82 25.90
C GLU A 684 -41.75 24.42 26.51
N ARG A 685 -42.76 24.20 27.36
CA ARG A 685 -43.12 22.87 27.90
C ARG A 685 -43.42 21.88 26.78
N GLU A 686 -44.27 22.25 25.82
CA GLU A 686 -44.61 21.37 24.68
C GLU A 686 -43.38 21.02 23.85
N ALA A 687 -42.49 21.99 23.60
CA ALA A 687 -41.25 21.76 22.86
C ALA A 687 -40.27 20.84 23.62
N ILE A 688 -40.12 21.00 24.93
CA ILE A 688 -39.32 20.10 25.78
C ILE A 688 -39.88 18.67 25.73
N LEU A 689 -41.20 18.51 25.86
CA LEU A 689 -41.86 17.20 25.77
C LEU A 689 -41.76 16.58 24.36
N ALA A 690 -41.72 17.40 23.31
CA ALA A 690 -41.54 16.93 21.92
C ALA A 690 -40.16 16.31 21.70
N ILE A 691 -39.08 16.90 22.25
CA ILE A 691 -37.72 16.35 22.18
C ILE A 691 -37.66 14.94 22.78
N HIS A 692 -38.26 14.74 23.96
CA HIS A 692 -38.29 13.43 24.60
C HIS A 692 -39.09 12.39 23.78
N LYS A 693 -40.25 12.78 23.25
CA LYS A 693 -41.05 11.93 22.36
C LYS A 693 -40.29 11.54 21.09
N GLU A 694 -39.51 12.46 20.51
CA GLU A 694 -38.73 12.18 19.30
C GLU A 694 -37.57 11.21 19.59
N ALA A 695 -36.86 11.37 20.70
CA ALA A 695 -35.84 10.41 21.13
C ALA A 695 -36.44 8.99 21.32
N GLN A 696 -37.61 8.90 21.98
CA GLN A 696 -38.33 7.64 22.14
C GLN A 696 -38.80 7.06 20.79
N ARG A 697 -39.34 7.89 19.88
CA ARG A 697 -39.76 7.47 18.54
C ARG A 697 -38.60 6.90 17.72
N ILE A 698 -37.42 7.52 17.79
CA ILE A 698 -36.22 7.04 17.09
C ILE A 698 -35.78 5.68 17.63
N ALA A 699 -35.82 5.48 18.94
CA ALA A 699 -35.50 4.20 19.56
C ALA A 699 -36.52 3.10 19.18
N GLU A 700 -37.82 3.36 19.32
CA GLU A 700 -38.89 2.41 19.00
C GLU A 700 -38.88 1.98 17.53
N SER A 701 -38.72 2.94 16.60
CA SER A 701 -38.70 2.67 15.15
C SER A 701 -37.46 1.92 14.66
N ASN A 702 -36.40 1.85 15.47
CA ASN A 702 -35.17 1.10 15.17
C ASN A 702 -34.94 -0.08 16.12
N HIS A 703 -35.93 -0.43 16.96
CA HIS A 703 -35.85 -1.51 17.97
C HIS A 703 -34.70 -1.39 18.98
N ILE A 704 -34.17 -0.17 19.20
CA ILE A 704 -33.11 0.10 20.18
C ILE A 704 -33.71 0.08 21.59
N LYS A 705 -33.14 -0.73 22.49
CA LYS A 705 -33.54 -0.76 23.90
C LYS A 705 -32.94 0.41 24.67
N LEU A 706 -33.74 1.45 24.91
CA LEU A 706 -33.39 2.53 25.85
C LEU A 706 -33.28 1.98 27.28
N LEU A 707 -32.06 1.87 27.79
CA LEU A 707 -31.75 1.46 29.16
C LEU A 707 -31.91 2.64 30.13
N GLY A 708 -33.17 2.98 30.43
CA GLY A 708 -33.53 3.89 31.51
C GLY A 708 -33.84 5.34 31.11
N SER A 709 -34.03 6.18 32.13
CA SER A 709 -34.30 7.61 31.99
C SER A 709 -33.08 8.36 31.42
N ASN A 710 -33.31 9.56 30.90
CA ASN A 710 -32.30 10.47 30.37
C ASN A 710 -31.08 10.60 31.33
N PRO A 711 -29.84 10.28 30.89
CA PRO A 711 -28.68 10.25 31.78
C PRO A 711 -28.18 11.65 32.22
N TYR A 712 -28.64 12.72 31.57
CA TYR A 712 -28.19 14.10 31.83
C TYR A 712 -29.07 14.89 32.80
N THR A 713 -30.25 14.36 33.19
CA THR A 713 -31.14 15.05 34.12
C THR A 713 -32.05 14.10 34.90
N THR A 714 -32.33 14.44 36.15
CA THR A 714 -33.32 13.77 37.00
C THR A 714 -34.75 14.24 36.73
N VAL A 715 -34.94 15.33 35.97
CA VAL A 715 -36.24 15.94 35.69
C VAL A 715 -36.95 15.19 34.57
N THR A 716 -37.83 14.26 34.92
CA THR A 716 -38.60 13.46 33.95
C THR A 716 -39.79 14.25 33.36
N PRO A 717 -40.34 13.82 32.21
CA PRO A 717 -41.56 14.40 31.63
C PRO A 717 -42.77 14.40 32.58
N GLN A 718 -42.86 13.40 33.47
CA GLN A 718 -43.90 13.34 34.49
C GLN A 718 -43.72 14.44 35.55
N ILE A 719 -42.49 14.71 35.98
CA ILE A 719 -42.18 15.77 36.96
C ILE A 719 -42.51 17.14 36.36
N ILE A 720 -42.17 17.39 35.09
CA ILE A 720 -42.49 18.65 34.40
C ILE A 720 -44.01 18.87 34.37
N ASN A 721 -44.79 17.88 33.93
CA ASN A 721 -46.24 18.03 33.88
C ASN A 721 -46.86 18.20 35.27
N SER A 722 -46.40 17.46 36.29
CA SER A 722 -46.91 17.59 37.66
C SER A 722 -46.63 18.96 38.29
N LYS A 723 -45.49 19.61 37.98
CA LYS A 723 -45.22 20.98 38.42
C LYS A 723 -46.05 22.00 37.64
N TRP A 724 -46.15 21.83 36.33
CA TRP A 724 -46.99 22.67 35.47
C TRP A 724 -48.46 22.67 35.92
N GLU A 725 -49.02 21.52 36.30
CA GLU A 725 -50.39 21.40 36.82
C GLU A 725 -50.62 22.17 38.14
N LYS A 726 -49.59 22.38 38.96
CA LYS A 726 -49.68 23.21 40.19
C LYS A 726 -49.65 24.71 39.88
N VAL A 727 -48.82 25.11 38.91
CA VAL A 727 -48.75 26.51 38.43
C VAL A 727 -50.02 26.88 37.64
N GLY A 728 -50.64 25.92 36.96
CA GLY A 728 -51.60 26.16 35.88
C GLY A 728 -52.87 26.95 36.22
N LEU A 729 -53.31 27.72 35.23
CA LEU A 729 -54.66 28.32 35.13
C LEU A 729 -55.64 27.26 34.59
N ALA A 730 -56.90 27.27 35.06
CA ALA A 730 -57.97 26.47 34.44
C ALA A 730 -58.34 26.98 33.03
N VAL A 731 -57.58 26.59 32.00
CA VAL A 731 -57.97 26.83 30.60
C VAL A 731 -59.20 25.99 30.27
N GLY A 732 -60.36 26.64 30.26
CA GLY A 732 -61.64 26.01 29.95
C GLY A 732 -61.66 25.40 28.55
N ARG A 733 -61.71 24.06 28.45
CA ARG A 733 -62.05 23.34 27.22
C ARG A 733 -63.53 23.54 26.87
N ALA A 734 -63.85 24.71 26.30
CA ALA A 734 -65.11 24.94 25.64
C ALA A 734 -65.04 24.44 24.17
N GLY A 735 -65.89 23.48 23.82
CA GLY A 735 -66.22 23.19 22.41
C GLY A 735 -65.39 22.12 21.69
N ALA A 736 -65.69 20.84 21.96
CA ALA A 736 -65.53 19.78 20.96
C ALA A 736 -66.76 18.85 21.01
N GLY A 737 -67.45 18.72 19.89
CA GLY A 737 -68.79 18.11 19.81
C GLY A 737 -68.82 16.58 19.90
N ARG A 738 -69.98 16.08 20.32
CA ARG A 738 -70.39 14.67 20.43
C ARG A 738 -70.08 13.81 19.19
N GLY A 739 -69.72 12.54 19.42
CA GLY A 739 -69.94 11.45 18.47
C GLY A 739 -69.49 10.08 18.98
N GLY A 740 -70.34 9.04 18.90
CA GLY A 740 -69.86 7.65 18.87
C GLY A 740 -70.07 6.73 20.08
N VAL A 741 -71.32 6.50 20.49
CA VAL A 741 -71.91 5.23 20.98
C VAL A 741 -70.99 4.07 21.43
N GLY A 742 -71.13 3.65 22.70
CA GLY A 742 -70.73 2.33 23.23
C GLY A 742 -71.57 1.97 24.48
N ARG A 743 -72.03 0.71 24.63
CA ARG A 743 -73.04 0.29 25.64
C ARG A 743 -72.44 -0.19 26.99
N PRO A 744 -73.26 -0.24 28.07
CA PRO A 744 -72.77 -0.30 29.46
C PRO A 744 -72.73 -1.71 30.07
N GLY A 745 -72.03 -1.84 31.20
CA GLY A 745 -72.21 -2.92 32.17
C GLY A 745 -70.93 -3.34 32.91
N ASP A 746 -70.57 -2.67 34.00
CA ASP A 746 -70.76 -3.25 35.34
C ASP A 746 -70.52 -2.22 36.45
N THR A 747 -71.17 -2.43 37.60
CA THR A 747 -71.18 -1.48 38.73
C THR A 747 -70.41 -2.01 39.93
N SER A 748 -69.45 -1.24 40.43
CA SER A 748 -69.12 -1.21 41.86
C SER A 748 -68.53 0.16 42.25
N PRO A 749 -68.95 0.79 43.35
CA PRO A 749 -68.52 2.15 43.70
C PRO A 749 -67.33 2.16 44.67
N ASP A 750 -66.19 2.66 44.20
CA ASP A 750 -65.15 3.25 45.05
C ASP A 750 -64.41 4.32 44.23
N VAL A 751 -65.15 5.40 43.90
CA VAL A 751 -64.55 6.62 43.35
C VAL A 751 -64.01 7.41 44.52
N LEU A 752 -62.74 7.16 44.87
CA LEU A 752 -61.92 8.17 45.50
C LEU A 752 -61.89 9.39 44.56
N GLU A 753 -62.41 10.52 45.01
CA GLU A 753 -62.30 11.77 44.27
C GLU A 753 -60.82 12.05 43.97
N PRO A 754 -60.47 12.51 42.75
CA PRO A 754 -59.10 12.94 42.47
C PRO A 754 -58.72 14.08 43.43
N PRO A 755 -57.47 14.12 43.93
CA PRO A 755 -57.05 15.19 44.83
C PRO A 755 -57.24 16.53 44.13
N GLN A 756 -57.91 17.47 44.81
CA GLN A 756 -58.11 18.83 44.31
C GLN A 756 -56.75 19.49 44.06
N VAL A 757 -56.30 19.51 42.81
CA VAL A 757 -55.06 20.16 42.40
C VAL A 757 -55.22 21.65 42.68
N GLN A 758 -54.48 22.14 43.67
CA GLN A 758 -54.53 23.54 44.08
C GLN A 758 -53.83 24.40 43.02
N GLN A 759 -54.61 24.91 42.07
CA GLN A 759 -54.14 25.84 41.05
C GLN A 759 -53.70 27.15 41.71
N LEU A 760 -52.42 27.51 41.60
CA LEU A 760 -51.86 28.64 42.34
C LEU A 760 -52.24 30.00 41.74
N VAL A 761 -52.30 30.14 40.41
CA VAL A 761 -52.62 31.42 39.76
C VAL A 761 -54.05 31.91 40.09
N PRO A 762 -55.13 31.11 39.92
CA PRO A 762 -56.48 31.56 40.28
C PRO A 762 -56.65 31.89 41.77
N LYS A 763 -55.87 31.25 42.65
CA LYS A 763 -55.82 31.59 44.09
C LYS A 763 -55.13 32.92 44.34
N ARG A 764 -54.03 33.20 43.63
CA ARG A 764 -53.29 34.47 43.72
C ARG A 764 -54.12 35.65 43.22
N ASP A 765 -54.79 35.48 42.09
CA ASP A 765 -55.80 36.43 41.57
C ASP A 765 -56.84 36.78 42.63
N HIS A 766 -57.43 35.78 43.27
CA HIS A 766 -58.46 36.00 44.29
C HIS A 766 -57.93 36.75 45.52
N ALA A 767 -56.76 36.37 46.04
CA ALA A 767 -56.13 37.02 47.19
C ALA A 767 -55.77 38.49 46.92
N LEU A 768 -55.27 38.79 45.72
CA LEU A 768 -54.96 40.17 45.31
C LEU A 768 -56.23 41.02 45.17
N LEU A 769 -57.32 40.46 44.64
CA LEU A 769 -58.62 41.15 44.53
C LEU A 769 -59.26 41.42 45.90
N GLU A 770 -59.20 40.47 46.84
CA GLU A 770 -59.68 40.69 48.21
C GLU A 770 -58.91 41.83 48.90
N GLU A 771 -57.59 41.86 48.75
CA GLU A 771 -56.77 42.92 49.35
C GLU A 771 -56.98 44.27 48.66
N GLN A 772 -57.14 44.31 47.34
CA GLN A 772 -57.51 45.54 46.62
C GLN A 772 -58.85 46.11 47.15
N SER A 773 -59.84 45.24 47.38
CA SER A 773 -61.13 45.67 47.96
C SER A 773 -60.98 46.22 49.38
N LYS A 774 -60.07 45.68 50.21
CA LYS A 774 -59.76 46.23 51.54
C LYS A 774 -59.10 47.61 51.42
N GLN A 775 -58.07 47.76 50.59
CA GLN A 775 -57.37 49.04 50.44
C GLN A 775 -58.27 50.15 49.83
N GLN A 776 -59.19 49.79 48.93
CA GLN A 776 -60.23 50.70 48.45
C GLN A 776 -61.20 51.14 49.57
N SER A 777 -61.59 50.22 50.46
CA SER A 777 -62.39 50.54 51.65
C SER A 777 -61.63 51.44 52.63
N ASN A 778 -60.33 51.18 52.83
CA ASN A 778 -59.46 51.96 53.71
C ASN A 778 -59.32 53.42 53.23
N GLU A 779 -59.08 53.63 51.93
CA GLU A 779 -59.06 54.97 51.32
C GLU A 779 -60.42 55.67 51.39
N HIS A 780 -61.53 54.93 51.30
CA HIS A 780 -62.86 55.50 51.49
C HIS A 780 -63.05 56.02 52.93
N LEU A 781 -62.66 55.24 53.94
CA LEU A 781 -62.70 55.67 55.35
C LEU A 781 -61.83 56.91 55.60
N ARG A 782 -60.59 56.91 55.09
CA ARG A 782 -59.67 58.07 55.16
C ARG A 782 -60.34 59.34 54.61
N ARG A 783 -60.97 59.26 53.43
CA ARG A 783 -61.68 60.39 52.80
C ARG A 783 -62.93 60.82 53.57
N GLN A 784 -63.71 59.89 54.11
CA GLN A 784 -64.89 60.23 54.91
C GLN A 784 -64.51 61.07 56.14
N PHE A 785 -63.60 60.58 56.98
CA PHE A 785 -63.13 61.31 58.16
C PHE A 785 -62.56 62.69 57.79
N ALA A 786 -61.72 62.75 56.75
CA ALA A 786 -61.15 64.02 56.29
C ALA A 786 -62.21 65.02 55.82
N SER A 787 -63.24 64.57 55.11
CA SER A 787 -64.33 65.44 54.64
C SER A 787 -65.09 66.11 55.78
N GLN A 788 -65.26 65.41 56.91
CA GLN A 788 -65.91 65.94 58.10
C GLN A 788 -64.96 66.78 58.97
N ALA A 789 -63.73 66.32 59.21
CA ALA A 789 -62.72 67.04 59.99
C ALA A 789 -62.40 68.42 59.38
N ASN A 790 -62.31 68.50 58.04
CA ASN A 790 -62.07 69.75 57.31
C ASN A 790 -63.26 70.74 57.36
N ILE A 791 -64.44 70.33 57.84
CA ILE A 791 -65.58 71.21 58.10
C ILE A 791 -65.62 71.60 59.58
N VAL A 792 -65.48 70.62 60.49
CA VAL A 792 -65.57 70.83 61.94
C VAL A 792 -64.42 71.70 62.47
N GLY A 793 -63.18 71.49 62.01
CA GLY A 793 -62.01 72.25 62.46
C GLY A 793 -62.13 73.77 62.25
N PRO A 794 -62.37 74.25 61.01
CA PRO A 794 -62.59 75.67 60.75
C PRO A 794 -63.84 76.26 61.44
N TRP A 795 -64.88 75.46 61.66
CA TRP A 795 -66.07 75.88 62.40
C TRP A 795 -65.74 76.20 63.86
N ILE A 796 -64.98 75.33 64.53
CA ILE A 796 -64.52 75.54 65.92
C ILE A 796 -63.67 76.81 66.02
N GLN A 797 -62.72 77.00 65.09
CA GLN A 797 -61.85 78.17 65.06
C GLN A 797 -62.67 79.47 64.89
N THR A 798 -63.60 79.50 63.95
CA THR A 798 -64.48 80.66 63.72
C THR A 798 -65.30 81.00 64.97
N LYS A 799 -65.81 79.98 65.68
CA LYS A 799 -66.59 80.16 66.91
C LYS A 799 -65.73 80.67 68.09
N MET A 800 -64.45 80.29 68.17
CA MET A 800 -63.51 80.85 69.16
C MET A 800 -63.20 82.32 68.88
N GLU A 801 -62.91 82.68 67.63
CA GLU A 801 -62.56 84.06 67.25
C GLU A 801 -63.69 85.05 67.59
N VAL A 802 -64.95 84.65 67.39
CA VAL A 802 -66.12 85.46 67.78
C VAL A 802 -66.28 85.58 69.31
N SER A 803 -65.92 84.54 70.07
CA SER A 803 -65.98 84.58 71.55
C SER A 803 -64.94 85.54 72.15
N ALA A 804 -63.83 85.77 71.45
CA ALA A 804 -62.76 86.68 71.88
C ALA A 804 -63.07 88.18 71.60
N ALA A 805 -64.18 88.50 70.93
CA ALA A 805 -64.53 89.86 70.53
C ALA A 805 -65.33 90.67 71.57
N TRP A 806 -65.64 90.08 72.75
CA TRP A 806 -66.40 90.73 73.82
C TRP A 806 -65.45 91.39 74.84
N PRO A 807 -65.57 92.71 75.13
CA PRO A 807 -64.63 93.44 75.97
C PRO A 807 -64.93 93.30 77.47
N ALA A 808 -64.46 92.21 78.07
CA ALA A 808 -64.10 92.19 79.48
C ALA A 808 -62.63 92.63 79.66
N GLY A 809 -62.30 93.27 80.78
CA GLY A 809 -60.98 93.85 81.03
C GLY A 809 -59.84 92.81 81.08
N PRO A 810 -58.59 93.18 80.76
CA PRO A 810 -57.52 92.22 80.50
C PRO A 810 -56.96 91.59 81.79
N VAL A 811 -57.21 90.28 81.98
CA VAL A 811 -56.46 89.46 82.95
C VAL A 811 -55.28 88.78 82.24
N ARG A 812 -54.07 88.99 82.76
CA ARG A 812 -52.83 88.38 82.25
C ARG A 812 -52.79 86.89 82.58
N THR A 813 -53.01 86.02 81.60
CA THR A 813 -52.48 84.64 81.63
C THR A 813 -51.13 84.59 80.91
N ALA A 814 -50.07 84.27 81.64
CA ALA A 814 -48.77 83.98 81.06
C ALA A 814 -48.80 82.59 80.37
N GLY A 815 -48.27 82.49 79.15
CA GLY A 815 -47.96 81.21 78.51
C GLY A 815 -48.44 81.07 77.05
N SER A 816 -47.49 80.80 76.16
CA SER A 816 -47.64 79.94 74.97
C SER A 816 -48.92 80.06 74.11
N ALA A 817 -49.01 81.09 73.25
CA ALA A 817 -50.12 81.23 72.29
C ALA A 817 -49.72 81.76 70.90
N ARG A 818 -48.52 81.44 70.39
CA ARG A 818 -48.07 81.87 69.04
C ARG A 818 -47.23 80.87 68.25
N ALA A 819 -47.24 79.58 68.63
CA ALA A 819 -46.33 78.57 68.09
C ALA A 819 -46.94 77.16 67.93
N TRP A 820 -48.19 77.04 67.49
CA TRP A 820 -48.85 75.74 67.24
C TRP A 820 -49.62 75.65 65.91
N TRP A 821 -49.68 76.72 65.11
CA TRP A 821 -50.34 76.73 63.79
C TRP A 821 -49.36 77.16 62.69
N GLY A 822 -48.62 76.19 62.16
CA GLY A 822 -47.65 76.37 61.08
C GLY A 822 -46.85 75.08 60.82
N PRO A 823 -46.94 74.46 59.63
CA PRO A 823 -46.36 73.14 59.41
C PRO A 823 -44.85 73.19 59.19
N ARG A 824 -44.15 72.20 59.74
CA ARG A 824 -42.77 71.86 59.37
C ARG A 824 -42.80 70.54 58.59
N VAL A 825 -42.77 70.61 57.27
CA VAL A 825 -42.53 69.46 56.38
C VAL A 825 -41.41 69.83 55.43
N SER A 826 -40.46 68.91 55.27
CA SER A 826 -39.31 68.99 54.35
C SER A 826 -39.73 68.79 52.90
N GLU A 827 -39.02 69.45 51.98
CA GLU A 827 -39.15 69.23 50.54
C GLU A 827 -38.91 67.76 50.17
N MET A 828 -39.82 67.18 49.37
CA MET A 828 -39.48 66.22 48.31
C MET A 828 -40.62 66.10 47.29
N ASP A 829 -40.36 66.68 46.11
CA ASP A 829 -40.75 66.28 44.76
C ASP A 829 -42.22 66.17 44.25
N MET A 830 -42.28 66.52 42.95
CA MET A 830 -43.22 66.16 41.88
C MET A 830 -44.39 67.08 41.51
N ASP A 831 -44.32 67.46 40.23
CA ASP A 831 -45.23 68.25 39.42
C ASP A 831 -46.64 67.66 39.23
N GLY A 832 -47.60 68.55 38.97
CA GLY A 832 -48.50 68.37 37.81
C GLY A 832 -49.99 68.14 38.08
N TRP A 833 -50.80 69.01 37.46
CA TRP A 833 -52.27 68.89 37.25
C TRP A 833 -53.15 68.99 38.51
N GLY A 834 -54.31 69.64 38.50
CA GLY A 834 -54.93 70.45 37.45
C GLY A 834 -56.41 70.73 37.74
N ALA A 835 -56.76 72.00 37.94
CA ALA A 835 -58.10 72.60 37.84
C ALA A 835 -59.31 72.01 38.60
N GLY A 836 -59.91 72.83 39.47
CA GLY A 836 -61.37 73.06 39.46
C GLY A 836 -62.17 72.54 40.66
N LEU A 837 -62.68 73.50 41.47
CA LEU A 837 -63.97 73.54 42.20
C LEU A 837 -63.88 74.65 43.27
N THR A 838 -64.00 75.91 42.89
CA THR A 838 -65.21 76.75 43.06
C THR A 838 -65.62 77.11 44.51
N ALA A 839 -65.33 78.37 44.83
CA ALA A 839 -66.26 79.33 45.47
C ALA A 839 -66.60 79.22 46.98
N ARG A 840 -66.87 80.42 47.54
CA ARG A 840 -67.41 80.74 48.89
C ARG A 840 -66.49 80.56 50.10
N SER A 841 -65.65 81.59 50.31
CA SER A 841 -65.45 82.16 51.66
C SER A 841 -65.59 83.69 51.64
N GLY A 842 -66.63 84.18 50.95
CA GLY A 842 -66.99 85.61 50.87
C GLY A 842 -68.11 85.99 51.84
N ARG A 843 -68.12 85.43 53.06
CA ARG A 843 -69.18 85.67 54.07
C ARG A 843 -68.68 86.06 55.46
N SER A 844 -67.51 85.60 55.90
CA SER A 844 -67.00 85.86 57.27
C SER A 844 -66.83 87.35 57.59
N GLN A 845 -66.32 88.15 56.63
CA GLN A 845 -66.11 89.59 56.81
C GLN A 845 -67.41 90.41 57.00
N ALA A 846 -68.57 89.89 56.54
CA ALA A 846 -69.86 90.55 56.71
C ALA A 846 -70.54 90.21 58.05
N GLU A 847 -70.09 89.16 58.73
CA GLU A 847 -70.68 88.64 59.97
C GLU A 847 -69.95 89.21 61.19
N ILE A 848 -68.62 89.34 61.13
CA ILE A 848 -67.79 90.00 62.16
C ILE A 848 -68.20 91.48 62.31
N GLY A 849 -68.49 92.17 61.20
CA GLY A 849 -68.91 93.59 61.22
C GLY A 849 -70.31 93.86 61.79
N ARG A 850 -71.13 92.84 62.05
CA ARG A 850 -72.44 93.01 62.71
C ARG A 850 -72.35 92.99 64.23
N ILE A 851 -71.41 92.25 64.81
CA ILE A 851 -71.31 92.08 66.26
C ILE A 851 -70.75 93.34 66.94
N SER A 852 -69.84 94.08 66.28
CA SER A 852 -69.28 95.35 66.80
C SER A 852 -70.28 96.51 66.91
N ILE A 853 -71.53 96.34 66.47
CA ILE A 853 -72.57 97.41 66.48
C ILE A 853 -73.61 97.21 67.61
N GLU A 854 -73.65 96.03 68.25
CA GLU A 854 -74.62 95.70 69.32
C GLU A 854 -74.04 95.85 70.75
N MET A 855 -73.00 96.68 70.91
CA MET A 855 -72.30 96.88 72.19
C MET A 855 -72.86 98.00 73.08
N ASN A 856 -73.93 98.70 72.66
CA ASN A 856 -74.59 99.78 73.42
C ASN A 856 -75.90 99.31 74.09
N GLY A 857 -75.93 98.08 74.60
CA GLY A 857 -77.02 97.53 75.42
C GLY A 857 -76.74 97.63 76.92
N THR A 858 -77.71 97.20 77.74
CA THR A 858 -77.49 97.01 79.19
C THR A 858 -76.61 95.78 79.45
N LEU A 859 -76.02 95.65 80.64
CA LEU A 859 -75.23 94.46 81.00
C LEU A 859 -76.10 93.19 80.97
N GLU A 860 -77.38 93.36 81.26
CA GLU A 860 -78.43 92.36 81.22
C GLU A 860 -78.68 91.84 79.78
N ASP A 861 -78.62 92.70 78.76
CA ASP A 861 -78.77 92.31 77.34
C ASP A 861 -77.56 91.48 76.84
N GLN A 862 -76.35 91.89 77.23
CA GLN A 862 -75.09 91.23 76.85
C GLN A 862 -75.04 89.78 77.35
N LEU A 863 -75.52 89.53 78.56
CA LEU A 863 -75.62 88.19 79.15
C LEU A 863 -76.59 87.27 78.38
N SER A 864 -77.71 87.82 77.90
CA SER A 864 -78.71 87.08 77.14
C SER A 864 -78.15 86.56 75.80
N HIS A 865 -77.42 87.41 75.07
CA HIS A 865 -76.78 87.06 73.80
C HIS A 865 -75.71 85.96 73.98
N LEU A 866 -74.91 85.99 75.05
CA LEU A 866 -73.91 84.95 75.32
C LEU A 866 -74.55 83.58 75.60
N LYS A 867 -75.67 83.52 76.35
CA LYS A 867 -76.39 82.26 76.61
C LYS A 867 -77.07 81.70 75.35
N GLN A 868 -77.53 82.55 74.44
CA GLN A 868 -78.01 82.10 73.12
C GLN A 868 -76.87 81.56 72.24
N TYR A 869 -75.67 82.14 72.35
CA TYR A 869 -74.47 81.70 71.62
C TYR A 869 -73.94 80.33 72.12
N GLU A 870 -73.95 80.10 73.44
CA GLU A 870 -73.66 78.81 74.07
C GLU A 870 -74.56 77.69 73.51
N LEU A 871 -75.87 77.94 73.42
CA LEU A 871 -76.85 76.98 72.87
C LEU A 871 -76.51 76.58 71.43
N SER A 872 -76.07 77.53 70.61
CA SER A 872 -75.67 77.29 69.20
C SER A 872 -74.44 76.38 69.05
N ILE A 873 -73.68 76.17 70.12
CA ILE A 873 -72.53 75.26 70.14
C ILE A 873 -72.95 73.88 70.65
N VAL A 874 -73.83 73.81 71.66
CA VAL A 874 -74.43 72.54 72.10
C VAL A 874 -75.15 71.84 70.93
N ASP A 875 -75.89 72.57 70.10
CA ASP A 875 -76.58 72.02 68.92
C ASP A 875 -75.64 71.39 67.88
N TYR A 876 -74.36 71.77 67.85
CA TYR A 876 -73.38 71.26 66.87
C TYR A 876 -72.67 69.97 67.34
N LYS A 877 -72.85 69.57 68.61
CA LYS A 877 -72.25 68.39 69.26
C LYS A 877 -72.39 67.08 68.44
N PRO A 878 -73.52 66.74 67.78
CA PRO A 878 -73.66 65.48 67.05
C PRO A 878 -72.71 65.31 65.86
N ASN A 879 -72.24 66.42 65.26
CA ASN A 879 -71.28 66.37 64.15
C ASN A 879 -69.89 65.94 64.62
N LEU A 880 -69.53 66.28 65.86
CA LEU A 880 -68.30 65.82 66.51
C LEU A 880 -68.37 64.33 66.84
N ASP A 881 -69.52 63.86 67.33
CA ASP A 881 -69.74 62.45 67.69
C ASP A 881 -69.73 61.54 66.45
N LEU A 882 -70.23 62.02 65.31
CA LEU A 882 -70.09 61.33 64.01
C LEU A 882 -68.63 61.24 63.56
N LEU A 883 -67.83 62.30 63.76
CA LEU A 883 -66.41 62.31 63.43
C LEU A 883 -65.60 61.34 64.31
N GLU A 884 -65.95 61.25 65.61
CA GLU A 884 -65.39 60.28 66.55
C GLU A 884 -65.70 58.83 66.11
N GLN A 885 -66.94 58.54 65.68
CA GLN A 885 -67.30 57.23 65.14
C GLN A 885 -66.51 56.89 63.85
N GLN A 886 -66.30 57.87 62.96
CA GLN A 886 -65.47 57.68 61.76
C GLN A 886 -63.99 57.44 62.11
N HIS A 887 -63.49 58.08 63.17
CA HIS A 887 -62.13 57.82 63.68
C HIS A 887 -61.97 56.40 64.22
N GLN A 888 -62.97 55.91 64.97
CA GLN A 888 -62.99 54.54 65.50
C GLN A 888 -62.91 53.49 64.39
N LEU A 889 -63.69 53.64 63.31
CA LEU A 889 -63.64 52.73 62.15
C LEU A 889 -62.28 52.73 61.44
N ILE A 890 -61.60 53.88 61.40
CA ILE A 890 -60.23 54.01 60.86
C ILE A 890 -59.22 53.25 61.74
N GLN A 891 -59.33 53.34 63.06
CA GLN A 891 -58.46 52.60 63.99
C GLN A 891 -58.70 51.07 63.94
N GLU A 892 -59.97 50.64 63.84
CA GLU A 892 -60.33 49.22 63.70
C GLU A 892 -59.83 48.62 62.37
N ALA A 893 -59.74 49.44 61.33
CA ALA A 893 -59.10 49.09 60.05
C ALA A 893 -57.55 49.16 60.08
N LEU A 894 -56.94 49.43 61.25
CA LEU A 894 -55.49 49.60 61.45
C LEU A 894 -54.85 50.71 60.60
N ILE A 895 -55.62 51.76 60.29
CA ILE A 895 -55.17 52.93 59.54
C ILE A 895 -54.73 54.02 60.53
N PHE A 896 -53.48 54.46 60.44
CA PHE A 896 -52.92 55.47 61.36
C PHE A 896 -52.58 56.81 60.69
N ASP A 897 -52.59 56.86 59.36
CA ASP A 897 -52.25 58.04 58.57
C ASP A 897 -53.42 58.49 57.68
N ASN A 898 -53.57 59.81 57.47
CA ASN A 898 -54.61 60.34 56.60
C ASN A 898 -54.13 61.57 55.82
N LYS A 899 -53.73 61.35 54.56
CA LYS A 899 -53.24 62.40 53.65
C LYS A 899 -54.28 63.46 53.24
N HIS A 900 -55.56 63.27 53.56
CA HIS A 900 -56.66 64.12 53.09
C HIS A 900 -57.05 65.23 54.11
N THR A 901 -56.47 65.25 55.31
CA THR A 901 -56.72 66.29 56.31
C THR A 901 -55.49 66.56 57.20
N ASN A 902 -55.30 67.82 57.57
CA ASN A 902 -54.31 68.23 58.59
C ASN A 902 -54.90 68.21 60.01
N TYR A 903 -56.20 67.98 60.15
CA TYR A 903 -56.87 67.85 61.43
C TYR A 903 -56.87 66.38 61.88
N THR A 904 -56.14 66.08 62.96
CA THR A 904 -56.28 64.83 63.69
C THR A 904 -57.51 64.91 64.60
N MET A 905 -58.05 63.78 65.06
CA MET A 905 -59.16 63.80 66.02
C MET A 905 -58.78 64.55 67.31
N GLU A 906 -57.51 64.46 67.71
CA GLU A 906 -56.96 65.19 68.86
C GLU A 906 -56.99 66.72 68.68
N HIS A 907 -56.64 67.23 67.49
CA HIS A 907 -56.77 68.67 67.19
C HIS A 907 -58.22 69.15 67.32
N ILE A 908 -59.19 68.32 66.91
CA ILE A 908 -60.61 68.66 66.99
C ILE A 908 -61.13 68.62 68.43
N ARG A 909 -60.78 67.60 69.22
CA ARG A 909 -61.17 67.48 70.63
C ARG A 909 -60.69 68.66 71.46
N VAL A 910 -59.39 68.96 71.41
CA VAL A 910 -58.78 70.06 72.19
C VAL A 910 -59.40 71.41 71.80
N GLY A 911 -59.61 71.64 70.50
CA GLY A 911 -60.29 72.86 70.02
C GLY A 911 -61.73 72.98 70.54
N TRP A 912 -62.48 71.87 70.58
CA TRP A 912 -63.86 71.86 71.08
C TRP A 912 -63.94 72.18 72.59
N GLU A 913 -63.11 71.54 73.41
CA GLU A 913 -63.09 71.76 74.87
C GLU A 913 -62.67 73.19 75.24
N GLN A 914 -61.69 73.75 74.51
CA GLN A 914 -61.24 75.12 74.74
C GLN A 914 -62.30 76.17 74.34
N LEU A 915 -63.12 75.88 73.32
CA LEU A 915 -64.25 76.74 72.92
C LEU A 915 -65.31 76.82 74.04
N LEU A 916 -65.75 75.66 74.55
CA LEU A 916 -66.70 75.58 75.67
C LEU A 916 -66.19 76.32 76.91
N THR A 917 -64.92 76.10 77.27
CA THR A 917 -64.28 76.73 78.44
C THR A 917 -64.20 78.25 78.32
N THR A 918 -64.06 78.78 77.10
CA THR A 918 -63.92 80.23 76.87
C THR A 918 -65.25 80.96 77.06
N ILE A 919 -66.37 80.36 76.61
CA ILE A 919 -67.71 80.96 76.70
C ILE A 919 -68.25 80.92 78.14
N ALA A 920 -68.00 79.83 78.87
CA ALA A 920 -68.35 79.73 80.28
C ALA A 920 -67.65 80.79 81.16
N ARG A 921 -66.47 81.29 80.73
CA ARG A 921 -65.74 82.37 81.42
C ARG A 921 -66.36 83.74 81.16
N THR A 922 -66.62 84.09 79.90
CA THR A 922 -67.15 85.43 79.55
C THR A 922 -68.56 85.66 80.10
N ILE A 923 -69.40 84.62 80.18
CA ILE A 923 -70.70 84.68 80.87
C ILE A 923 -70.54 85.10 82.34
N ASN A 924 -69.61 84.47 83.08
CA ASN A 924 -69.32 84.76 84.49
C ASN A 924 -68.82 86.20 84.72
N GLU A 925 -68.03 86.76 83.80
CA GLU A 925 -67.47 88.11 83.94
C GLU A 925 -68.53 89.21 83.81
N VAL A 926 -69.54 89.02 82.96
CA VAL A 926 -70.67 89.96 82.81
C VAL A 926 -71.59 89.91 84.04
N GLU A 927 -71.88 88.70 84.56
CA GLU A 927 -72.73 88.51 85.76
C GLU A 927 -72.16 89.24 87.00
N ASN A 928 -70.83 89.33 87.15
CA ASN A 928 -70.18 90.02 88.27
C ASN A 928 -70.26 91.56 88.19
N GLN A 929 -70.33 92.15 87.00
CA GLN A 929 -70.35 93.62 86.85
C GLN A 929 -71.67 94.24 87.33
N ILE A 930 -72.79 93.53 87.12
CA ILE A 930 -74.14 93.96 87.52
C ILE A 930 -74.21 94.14 89.05
N LEU A 931 -73.65 93.20 89.81
CA LEU A 931 -73.68 93.17 91.28
C LEU A 931 -73.03 94.37 91.96
N THR A 932 -72.09 95.06 91.29
CA THR A 932 -71.34 96.18 91.91
C THR A 932 -72.08 97.52 91.81
N ARG A 933 -72.98 97.67 90.81
CA ARG A 933 -73.77 98.89 90.56
C ARG A 933 -74.71 99.22 91.73
N ASP A 934 -75.38 98.20 92.26
CA ASP A 934 -76.56 98.37 93.10
C ASP A 934 -76.24 98.58 94.60
N ALA A 935 -74.95 98.58 94.98
CA ALA A 935 -74.51 98.56 96.38
C ALA A 935 -74.15 99.93 97.02
N LYS A 936 -73.90 101.00 96.24
CA LYS A 936 -73.36 102.28 96.76
C LYS A 936 -74.31 103.50 96.72
N GLY A 937 -75.51 103.41 96.12
CA GLY A 937 -76.59 104.40 96.32
C GLY A 937 -76.38 105.84 95.81
N ILE A 938 -75.43 106.09 94.90
CA ILE A 938 -75.14 107.43 94.37
C ILE A 938 -76.09 107.78 93.21
N SER A 939 -76.60 109.01 93.16
CA SER A 939 -77.51 109.47 92.09
C SER A 939 -76.79 109.60 90.74
N GLN A 940 -77.51 109.38 89.64
CA GLN A 940 -76.92 109.30 88.30
C GLN A 940 -76.31 110.63 87.81
N GLU A 941 -76.86 111.77 88.26
CA GLU A 941 -76.38 113.11 87.90
C GLU A 941 -75.13 113.51 88.70
N GLN A 942 -75.09 113.28 90.02
CA GLN A 942 -73.88 113.54 90.83
C GLN A 942 -72.70 112.65 90.41
N MET A 943 -72.97 111.39 90.04
CA MET A 943 -71.94 110.51 89.49
C MET A 943 -71.43 111.02 88.13
N GLN A 944 -72.25 111.73 87.35
CA GLN A 944 -71.81 112.38 86.10
C GLN A 944 -70.98 113.65 86.35
N GLU A 945 -71.34 114.49 87.33
CA GLU A 945 -70.52 115.67 87.68
C GLU A 945 -69.11 115.25 88.15
N PHE A 946 -68.99 114.28 89.06
CA PHE A 946 -67.68 113.79 89.47
C PHE A 946 -66.88 113.19 88.30
N ARG A 947 -67.54 112.48 87.36
CA ARG A 947 -66.90 111.95 86.14
C ARG A 947 -66.43 113.06 85.20
N ALA A 948 -67.21 114.12 85.05
CA ALA A 948 -66.85 115.29 84.24
C ALA A 948 -65.65 116.02 84.86
N SER A 949 -65.62 116.21 86.18
CA SER A 949 -64.48 116.80 86.90
C SER A 949 -63.22 115.96 86.77
N PHE A 950 -63.31 114.64 86.92
CA PHE A 950 -62.16 113.74 86.78
C PHE A 950 -61.60 113.73 85.35
N ASN A 951 -62.47 113.61 84.35
CA ASN A 951 -62.09 113.65 82.94
C ASN A 951 -61.55 115.03 82.49
N HIS A 952 -61.82 116.11 83.23
CA HIS A 952 -61.27 117.43 82.91
C HIS A 952 -59.76 117.52 83.20
N PHE A 953 -59.27 116.77 84.19
CA PHE A 953 -57.86 116.74 84.57
C PHE A 953 -57.10 115.53 83.99
N ASP A 954 -57.77 114.43 83.63
CA ASP A 954 -57.19 113.28 82.88
C ASP A 954 -57.02 113.62 81.38
N LYS A 955 -55.88 114.25 81.06
CA LYS A 955 -55.54 114.68 79.69
C LYS A 955 -55.15 113.53 78.76
N ASP A 956 -54.78 112.39 79.34
CA ASP A 956 -54.28 111.22 78.61
C ASP A 956 -55.42 110.24 78.26
N HIS A 957 -56.60 110.45 78.84
CA HIS A 957 -57.76 109.55 78.80
C HIS A 957 -57.40 108.14 79.31
N GLY A 958 -56.50 108.07 80.28
CA GLY A 958 -55.95 106.84 80.85
C GLY A 958 -56.84 106.20 81.91
N GLY A 959 -57.82 106.94 82.46
CA GLY A 959 -58.74 106.49 83.50
C GLY A 959 -58.18 106.58 84.93
N ALA A 960 -57.04 107.25 85.13
CA ALA A 960 -56.43 107.50 86.43
C ALA A 960 -55.61 108.80 86.42
N LEU A 961 -55.68 109.60 87.49
CA LEU A 961 -54.98 110.88 87.61
C LEU A 961 -53.57 110.71 88.19
N GLY A 962 -52.59 111.41 87.60
CA GLY A 962 -51.21 111.43 88.09
C GLY A 962 -51.00 112.33 89.33
N PRO A 963 -49.85 112.22 90.04
CA PRO A 963 -49.60 112.97 91.27
C PRO A 963 -49.61 114.49 91.07
N GLU A 964 -49.02 114.98 89.99
CA GLU A 964 -49.00 116.42 89.66
C GLU A 964 -50.39 116.94 89.24
N GLU A 965 -51.19 116.12 88.56
CA GLU A 965 -52.56 116.45 88.15
C GLU A 965 -53.50 116.49 89.36
N PHE A 966 -53.34 115.55 90.29
CA PHE A 966 -54.05 115.54 91.57
C PHE A 966 -53.60 116.69 92.49
N LYS A 967 -52.30 117.04 92.53
CA LYS A 967 -51.78 118.24 93.24
C LYS A 967 -52.39 119.52 92.66
N ALA A 968 -52.48 119.64 91.34
CA ALA A 968 -53.15 120.76 90.67
C ALA A 968 -54.66 120.82 90.98
N CYS A 969 -55.35 119.68 91.02
CA CYS A 969 -56.77 119.59 91.37
C CYS A 969 -57.02 120.11 92.80
N LEU A 970 -56.22 119.70 93.78
CA LEU A 970 -56.34 120.16 95.17
C LEU A 970 -56.06 121.67 95.34
N ILE A 971 -55.09 122.23 94.61
CA ILE A 971 -54.83 123.68 94.60
C ILE A 971 -56.02 124.43 94.00
N SER A 972 -56.61 123.94 92.90
CA SER A 972 -57.84 124.54 92.31
C SER A 972 -59.09 124.41 93.21
N LEU A 973 -59.11 123.48 94.16
CA LEU A 973 -60.15 123.35 95.18
C LEU A 973 -59.90 124.21 96.44
N GLY A 974 -58.81 125.00 96.47
CA GLY A 974 -58.55 126.01 97.50
C GLY A 974 -57.64 125.58 98.64
N TYR A 975 -56.92 124.46 98.54
CA TYR A 975 -55.94 124.05 99.55
C TYR A 975 -54.56 124.68 99.24
N ASP A 976 -54.05 125.50 100.16
CA ASP A 976 -52.73 126.15 100.05
C ASP A 976 -51.57 125.15 100.22
N VAL A 977 -51.18 124.51 99.13
CA VAL A 977 -50.01 123.62 99.06
C VAL A 977 -48.81 124.38 98.48
N GLU A 978 -48.22 125.28 99.28
CA GLU A 978 -46.98 125.97 98.91
C GLU A 978 -45.79 125.00 98.80
N ASN A 979 -44.87 125.25 97.87
CA ASN A 979 -43.74 124.36 97.52
C ASN A 979 -42.57 124.35 98.53
N ASP A 980 -42.87 124.64 99.80
CA ASP A 980 -41.93 124.48 100.90
C ASP A 980 -42.10 123.11 101.59
N ARG A 981 -41.06 122.67 102.32
CA ARG A 981 -40.97 121.32 102.91
C ARG A 981 -42.13 120.90 103.82
N GLN A 982 -42.96 121.82 104.30
CA GLN A 982 -44.16 121.49 105.08
C GLN A 982 -45.39 121.21 104.20
N GLY A 983 -45.62 121.97 103.13
CA GLY A 983 -46.74 121.73 102.20
C GLY A 983 -46.62 120.38 101.47
N GLU A 984 -45.40 120.00 101.12
CA GLU A 984 -45.12 118.70 100.49
C GLU A 984 -45.36 117.50 101.43
N ALA A 985 -45.23 117.70 102.74
CA ALA A 985 -45.57 116.71 103.77
C ALA A 985 -47.07 116.62 104.08
N GLU A 986 -47.84 117.69 103.82
CA GLU A 986 -49.30 117.72 103.85
C GLU A 986 -49.86 116.91 102.65
N PHE A 987 -49.39 117.22 101.44
CA PHE A 987 -49.80 116.53 100.21
C PHE A 987 -49.46 115.04 100.23
N GLY A 988 -48.27 114.66 100.71
CA GLY A 988 -47.89 113.25 100.89
C GLY A 988 -48.82 112.50 101.87
N ARG A 989 -49.34 113.18 102.89
CA ARG A 989 -50.34 112.61 103.82
C ARG A 989 -51.67 112.35 103.10
N ILE A 990 -52.18 113.32 102.37
CA ILE A 990 -53.44 113.20 101.60
C ILE A 990 -53.33 112.07 100.57
N MET A 991 -52.23 112.02 99.79
CA MET A 991 -52.01 110.97 98.81
C MET A 991 -52.02 109.57 99.43
N SER A 992 -51.46 109.38 100.64
CA SER A 992 -51.47 108.07 101.32
C SER A 992 -52.86 107.57 101.76
N VAL A 993 -53.85 108.45 101.86
CA VAL A 993 -55.25 108.10 102.16
C VAL A 993 -56.00 107.68 100.90
N VAL A 994 -55.68 108.29 99.75
CA VAL A 994 -56.36 108.07 98.46
C VAL A 994 -55.68 106.96 97.63
N ASP A 995 -54.36 106.76 97.78
CA ASP A 995 -53.59 105.64 97.24
C ASP A 995 -52.78 104.93 98.35
N PRO A 996 -53.43 104.07 99.18
CA PRO A 996 -52.75 103.28 100.20
C PRO A 996 -51.76 102.24 99.64
N ASN A 997 -51.80 102.01 98.32
CA ASN A 997 -51.03 100.98 97.65
C ASN A 997 -49.69 101.50 97.12
N HIS A 998 -49.46 102.82 97.19
CA HIS A 998 -48.32 103.51 96.56
C HIS A 998 -48.16 103.19 95.07
N SER A 999 -49.29 103.06 94.37
CA SER A 999 -49.34 102.87 92.92
C SER A 999 -48.96 104.15 92.14
N GLY A 1000 -49.05 105.32 92.78
CA GLY A 1000 -48.72 106.62 92.21
C GLY A 1000 -49.79 107.18 91.28
N LEU A 1001 -50.98 106.56 91.21
CA LEU A 1001 -52.08 106.92 90.32
C LEU A 1001 -53.42 106.87 91.08
N VAL A 1002 -54.18 107.97 91.06
CA VAL A 1002 -55.48 108.05 91.71
C VAL A 1002 -56.58 107.58 90.76
N THR A 1003 -57.17 106.42 91.05
CA THR A 1003 -58.29 105.88 90.26
C THR A 1003 -59.60 106.64 90.54
N PHE A 1004 -60.53 106.64 89.58
CA PHE A 1004 -61.82 107.32 89.73
C PHE A 1004 -62.60 106.89 90.98
N GLN A 1005 -62.53 105.62 91.38
CA GLN A 1005 -63.23 105.13 92.57
C GLN A 1005 -62.63 105.69 93.88
N ALA A 1006 -61.31 105.85 93.94
CA ALA A 1006 -60.63 106.45 95.09
C ALA A 1006 -60.91 107.96 95.19
N PHE A 1007 -61.01 108.64 94.06
CA PHE A 1007 -61.38 110.05 93.98
C PHE A 1007 -62.79 110.32 94.54
N ILE A 1008 -63.78 109.49 94.17
CA ILE A 1008 -65.16 109.52 94.71
C ILE A 1008 -65.16 109.30 96.23
N ASP A 1009 -64.44 108.30 96.72
CA ASP A 1009 -64.42 107.91 98.14
C ASP A 1009 -63.64 108.94 99.02
N PHE A 1010 -62.89 109.86 98.41
CA PHE A 1010 -62.24 111.02 99.07
C PHE A 1010 -63.17 112.25 99.15
N MET A 1011 -63.70 112.73 98.02
CA MET A 1011 -64.53 113.95 97.97
C MET A 1011 -65.81 113.86 98.82
N SER A 1012 -66.31 112.64 99.04
CA SER A 1012 -67.51 112.36 99.83
C SER A 1012 -67.30 112.39 101.36
N ARG A 1013 -66.08 112.64 101.86
CA ARG A 1013 -65.77 112.61 103.30
C ARG A 1013 -65.52 113.98 103.98
N GLU A 1014 -65.21 115.03 103.23
CA GLU A 1014 -64.82 116.35 103.80
C GLU A 1014 -66.01 117.32 104.02
N THR A 1015 -67.23 116.99 103.59
CA THR A 1015 -68.33 117.97 103.43
C THR A 1015 -69.42 117.97 104.53
N THR A 1016 -69.17 117.40 105.71
CA THR A 1016 -70.24 117.12 106.71
C THR A 1016 -69.92 117.46 108.18
N ASP A 1017 -69.72 118.73 108.53
CA ASP A 1017 -69.81 119.21 109.94
C ASP A 1017 -70.14 120.72 110.04
N THR A 1018 -71.31 121.09 110.60
CA THR A 1018 -71.70 122.45 111.06
C THR A 1018 -72.78 122.38 112.16
N ASP A 1019 -72.68 123.26 113.19
CA ASP A 1019 -73.51 123.25 114.42
C ASP A 1019 -74.86 124.01 114.31
N THR A 1020 -75.73 123.85 115.33
CA THR A 1020 -77.15 124.28 115.31
C THR A 1020 -77.56 125.30 116.40
N ALA A 1021 -78.65 126.03 116.16
CA ALA A 1021 -79.13 127.16 116.98
C ALA A 1021 -79.37 126.84 118.47
N ASP A 1022 -79.87 125.65 118.79
CA ASP A 1022 -80.21 125.25 120.17
C ASP A 1022 -78.97 125.14 121.08
N GLN A 1023 -77.81 124.77 120.53
CA GLN A 1023 -76.54 124.71 121.28
C GLN A 1023 -76.08 126.11 121.72
N VAL A 1024 -76.33 127.14 120.90
CA VAL A 1024 -75.99 128.53 121.21
C VAL A 1024 -76.93 129.11 122.28
N ILE A 1025 -78.23 128.78 122.23
CA ILE A 1025 -79.20 129.17 123.27
C ILE A 1025 -78.84 128.55 124.63
N ALA A 1026 -78.44 127.29 124.65
CA ALA A 1026 -77.98 126.62 125.87
C ALA A 1026 -76.77 127.33 126.50
N SER A 1027 -75.82 127.78 125.67
CA SER A 1027 -74.62 128.50 126.12
C SER A 1027 -74.95 129.83 126.81
N PHE A 1028 -75.86 130.64 126.23
CA PHE A 1028 -76.31 131.88 126.87
C PHE A 1028 -77.12 131.67 128.17
N LYS A 1029 -77.85 130.55 128.29
CA LYS A 1029 -78.59 130.24 129.52
C LYS A 1029 -77.68 129.92 130.71
N VAL A 1030 -76.51 129.32 130.46
CA VAL A 1030 -75.46 129.13 131.47
C VAL A 1030 -74.89 130.48 131.92
N LEU A 1031 -74.57 131.37 130.98
CA LEU A 1031 -74.07 132.73 131.25
C LEU A 1031 -75.07 133.59 132.06
N ALA A 1032 -76.36 133.42 131.82
CA ALA A 1032 -77.44 134.13 132.54
C ALA A 1032 -77.72 133.59 133.96
N GLY A 1033 -77.07 132.52 134.40
CA GLY A 1033 -77.35 131.87 135.69
C GLY A 1033 -78.77 131.32 135.77
N ASP A 1034 -79.19 130.56 134.74
CA ASP A 1034 -80.52 129.96 134.54
C ASP A 1034 -81.71 130.94 134.40
N LYS A 1035 -81.46 132.25 134.38
CA LYS A 1035 -82.47 133.28 134.10
C LYS A 1035 -82.87 133.27 132.63
N ASN A 1036 -84.11 133.66 132.35
CA ASN A 1036 -84.62 133.85 130.98
C ASN A 1036 -84.16 135.18 130.35
N PHE A 1037 -83.38 135.98 131.06
CA PHE A 1037 -82.80 137.25 130.62
C PHE A 1037 -81.35 137.33 131.10
N ILE A 1038 -80.53 138.12 130.41
CA ILE A 1038 -79.16 138.42 130.81
C ILE A 1038 -78.99 139.95 130.96
N THR A 1039 -78.15 140.41 131.89
CA THR A 1039 -77.90 141.85 132.08
C THR A 1039 -76.66 142.32 131.33
N ALA A 1040 -76.60 143.62 131.00
CA ALA A 1040 -75.43 144.21 130.33
C ALA A 1040 -74.13 144.04 131.14
N GLU A 1041 -74.19 144.14 132.47
CA GLU A 1041 -73.06 143.83 133.37
C GLU A 1041 -72.61 142.36 133.33
N GLU A 1042 -73.54 141.40 133.19
CA GLU A 1042 -73.19 139.97 133.05
C GLU A 1042 -72.50 139.71 131.70
N LEU A 1043 -73.01 140.27 130.60
CA LEU A 1043 -72.37 140.18 129.28
C LEU A 1043 -70.96 140.80 129.28
N ARG A 1044 -70.79 142.01 129.85
CA ARG A 1044 -69.48 142.69 129.93
C ARG A 1044 -68.46 142.00 130.86
N ARG A 1045 -68.91 141.10 131.74
CA ARG A 1045 -68.02 140.36 132.66
C ARG A 1045 -67.50 139.06 132.06
N GLU A 1046 -68.36 138.34 131.33
CA GLU A 1046 -68.07 136.99 130.84
C GLU A 1046 -67.60 136.95 129.37
N LEU A 1047 -67.85 138.01 128.58
CA LEU A 1047 -67.46 138.09 127.16
C LEU A 1047 -66.38 139.16 126.92
N PRO A 1048 -65.58 139.02 125.85
CA PRO A 1048 -64.69 140.07 125.37
C PRO A 1048 -65.43 141.40 125.11
N PRO A 1049 -64.81 142.57 125.31
CA PRO A 1049 -65.53 143.87 125.34
C PRO A 1049 -66.24 144.23 124.03
N ASP A 1050 -65.67 143.83 122.91
CA ASP A 1050 -66.21 143.98 121.55
C ASP A 1050 -67.45 143.10 121.33
N GLN A 1051 -67.40 141.84 121.79
CA GLN A 1051 -68.50 140.89 121.67
C GLN A 1051 -69.66 141.23 122.63
N ALA A 1052 -69.34 141.71 123.83
CA ALA A 1052 -70.34 142.18 124.80
C ALA A 1052 -71.14 143.37 124.24
N GLU A 1053 -70.47 144.41 123.72
CA GLU A 1053 -71.16 145.56 123.12
C GLU A 1053 -71.93 145.17 121.84
N TYR A 1054 -71.43 144.24 121.02
CA TYR A 1054 -72.18 143.73 119.87
C TYR A 1054 -73.49 143.05 120.26
N CYS A 1055 -73.47 142.20 121.31
CA CYS A 1055 -74.67 141.57 121.84
C CYS A 1055 -75.65 142.60 122.42
N ILE A 1056 -75.16 143.55 123.22
CA ILE A 1056 -75.97 144.61 123.83
C ILE A 1056 -76.64 145.50 122.77
N ALA A 1057 -75.96 145.78 121.64
CA ALA A 1057 -76.51 146.59 120.56
C ALA A 1057 -77.57 145.89 119.69
N ARG A 1058 -77.65 144.54 119.72
CA ARG A 1058 -78.59 143.74 118.90
C ARG A 1058 -79.65 142.96 119.69
N MET A 1059 -79.47 142.75 120.99
CA MET A 1059 -80.48 142.09 121.83
C MET A 1059 -81.62 143.06 122.19
N ALA A 1060 -82.85 142.56 122.17
CA ALA A 1060 -84.02 143.33 122.59
C ALA A 1060 -84.14 143.36 124.13
N PRO A 1061 -84.66 144.45 124.72
CA PRO A 1061 -84.94 144.49 126.16
C PRO A 1061 -86.08 143.53 126.52
N TYR A 1062 -85.89 142.75 127.58
CA TYR A 1062 -86.80 141.69 128.01
C TYR A 1062 -88.07 142.27 128.68
N GLN A 1063 -89.26 141.91 128.19
CA GLN A 1063 -90.56 142.42 128.67
C GLN A 1063 -91.36 141.42 129.54
N GLY A 1064 -90.71 140.37 130.07
CA GLY A 1064 -91.38 139.40 130.94
C GLY A 1064 -91.78 139.99 132.32
N PRO A 1065 -92.66 139.32 133.08
CA PRO A 1065 -93.11 139.79 134.40
C PRO A 1065 -91.97 139.94 135.43
N ASP A 1066 -90.84 139.24 135.22
CA ASP A 1066 -89.64 139.28 136.07
C ASP A 1066 -88.61 140.34 135.62
N ALA A 1067 -88.98 141.28 134.74
CA ALA A 1067 -88.05 142.24 134.15
C ALA A 1067 -87.44 143.21 135.18
N VAL A 1068 -86.13 143.09 135.38
CA VAL A 1068 -85.29 144.07 136.09
C VAL A 1068 -84.75 145.13 135.12
N PRO A 1069 -84.45 146.36 135.59
CA PRO A 1069 -83.85 147.40 134.75
C PRO A 1069 -82.52 146.92 134.14
N GLY A 1070 -82.41 146.92 132.81
CA GLY A 1070 -81.22 146.46 132.08
C GLY A 1070 -81.21 144.99 131.64
N ALA A 1071 -82.35 144.30 131.69
CA ALA A 1071 -82.51 142.92 131.21
C ALA A 1071 -82.64 142.83 129.67
N LEU A 1072 -81.90 141.91 129.05
CA LEU A 1072 -81.84 141.63 127.60
C LEU A 1072 -82.26 140.18 127.29
N ASP A 1073 -82.91 139.98 126.14
CA ASP A 1073 -83.33 138.66 125.64
C ASP A 1073 -82.31 138.05 124.66
N TYR A 1074 -81.70 136.93 125.04
CA TYR A 1074 -80.75 136.18 124.22
C TYR A 1074 -81.39 135.10 123.34
N LYS A 1075 -82.64 134.68 123.62
CA LYS A 1075 -83.35 133.65 122.84
C LYS A 1075 -83.81 134.23 121.50
N SER A 1076 -84.37 135.43 121.51
CA SER A 1076 -84.74 136.12 120.27
C SER A 1076 -83.51 136.38 119.39
N PHE A 1077 -82.37 136.74 119.99
CA PHE A 1077 -81.12 136.98 119.28
C PHE A 1077 -80.54 135.71 118.64
N SER A 1078 -80.46 134.60 119.39
CA SER A 1078 -79.94 133.34 118.85
C SER A 1078 -80.84 132.77 117.75
N THR A 1079 -82.17 132.87 117.90
CA THR A 1079 -83.11 132.41 116.86
C THR A 1079 -83.02 133.27 115.60
N ALA A 1080 -82.81 134.59 115.74
CA ALA A 1080 -82.62 135.50 114.61
C ALA A 1080 -81.26 135.34 113.90
N LEU A 1081 -80.26 134.74 114.54
CA LEU A 1081 -78.97 134.44 113.90
C LEU A 1081 -79.01 133.20 112.99
N TYR A 1082 -79.98 132.31 113.20
CA TYR A 1082 -80.08 130.99 112.55
C TYR A 1082 -81.40 130.77 111.81
N GLY A 1083 -82.22 131.81 111.61
CA GLY A 1083 -83.54 131.69 111.00
C GLY A 1083 -83.79 132.72 109.90
N GLU A 1084 -83.72 132.28 108.64
CA GLU A 1084 -84.65 132.79 107.63
C GLU A 1084 -85.99 132.04 107.78
N SER A 1085 -87.09 132.80 107.67
CA SER A 1085 -88.43 132.28 107.46
C SER A 1085 -88.88 132.71 106.07
N ASP A 1086 -89.38 131.75 105.29
CA ASP A 1086 -90.09 131.86 104.02
C ASP A 1086 -90.06 133.21 103.25
N LEU A 1087 -89.38 133.22 102.10
CA LEU A 1087 -89.75 134.02 100.92
C LEU A 1087 -89.28 133.39 99.60
#